data_AF-V2X4Z6-F1
#
_entry.id   AF-V2X4Z6-F1
#
_cell.length_a   1.000
_cell.length_b   1.000
_cell.length_c   1.000
_cell.angle_alpha   90.00
_cell.angle_beta   90.00
_cell.angle_gamma   90.00
#
_symmetry.space_group_name_H-M   'P 1'
#
loop_
_entity.id
_entity.type
_entity.pdbx_description
1 polymer ?
#
loop_
_entity_poly.entity_id
_entity_poly.type
_entity_poly.pdbx_seq_one_letter_code
_entity_poly.pdbx_strand_id
1 'polypeptide(L)'
;MSTEHNSPDRQPPQNQGSARGYTPVEPWEALLKVVNQYDEDMVKNWKEDLDTLLVFAGLFSAVVTAFVIESYQWLSEDPADVTVVLLKQISQQLRDQSVDVTEAGSGDFRPETSSVLINCLWFLSLILALVSSLLALLCKEWLREHMRDIHTGTSLETLALRQLRRDSLDKWRVPELVATTPILLELALMFFFAGILYLSWTRHFALFLVCMIAVGLGTGLYVTTTFLPSLVNIYMDLTDKVDVSIPGPLRLICPYKSPQAWAAYHFFCMLIRQLPFLKSSLLKRGYNWRVAASPARDWPLSDMRVLAAFDKKPPPLNLNMYKLRALEWAARMFQASPSMVPHFQDIMQPSSLGLRPSVVMSAIFNHWTLAMWRDFTALDVQNEVQDMNQFQESMRQELGWYTVFSRSPNISSPVLHSRIGIQMTIFYNYWHSLLDDASPNTTVRELQSSISYFREIGLNKAIGLRFFIPFSIIGKLWAHPSCEVRQESLSLIQECKDSWNAYPGPEERGDERLAFLVVLVNHLKQVNQVNGKTYCSCLLTSPAGRHFIRFIHERIIQHQLFKLRILDYDPNAQGRRDMLMKEWIMATQSIDGLAPISGHQHEVAHPVLDRGAGPGQENSDSVELHQRSPQNAAQNVPV
;
A
#
# COMPACT_ATOMS: atom_id res chain seq x y z
N MET A 1 -80.67 -32.16 6.82
CA MET A 1 -79.98 -31.78 5.58
C MET A 1 -79.44 -30.37 5.79
N SER A 2 -78.12 -30.24 5.78
CA SER A 2 -77.35 -29.00 5.80
C SER A 2 -77.28 -28.20 7.11
N THR A 3 -76.03 -28.02 7.53
CA THR A 3 -75.50 -27.62 8.84
C THR A 3 -75.19 -26.12 8.95
N GLU A 4 -75.24 -25.62 10.18
CA GLU A 4 -74.97 -24.27 10.65
C GLU A 4 -73.50 -23.80 10.57
N HIS A 5 -73.35 -22.47 10.67
CA HIS A 5 -72.49 -21.72 11.63
C HIS A 5 -71.25 -20.95 11.13
N ASN A 6 -71.37 -19.61 11.30
CA ASN A 6 -70.42 -18.59 11.79
C ASN A 6 -69.08 -18.25 11.11
N SER A 7 -68.85 -16.93 10.96
CA SER A 7 -67.59 -16.21 10.67
C SER A 7 -66.61 -16.24 11.88
N PRO A 8 -65.27 -15.99 11.77
CA PRO A 8 -64.69 -14.64 11.55
C PRO A 8 -63.29 -14.57 10.88
N ASP A 9 -62.79 -13.34 10.68
CA ASP A 9 -61.40 -12.86 10.57
C ASP A 9 -60.36 -13.59 9.68
N ARG A 10 -59.92 -12.92 8.60
CA ARG A 10 -58.62 -13.20 7.95
C ARG A 10 -57.60 -12.10 8.25
N GLN A 11 -56.59 -12.50 8.99
CA GLN A 11 -55.32 -11.81 9.21
C GLN A 11 -54.62 -11.39 7.90
N PRO A 12 -53.79 -10.33 7.92
CA PRO A 12 -52.96 -9.96 6.77
C PRO A 12 -51.86 -11.02 6.56
N PRO A 13 -51.47 -11.34 5.31
CA PRO A 13 -50.34 -12.21 5.10
C PRO A 13 -49.05 -11.49 5.53
N GLN A 14 -48.33 -12.17 6.42
CA GLN A 14 -47.04 -11.82 6.99
C GLN A 14 -46.01 -11.52 5.90
N ASN A 15 -45.21 -10.48 6.16
CA ASN A 15 -43.91 -10.23 5.54
C ASN A 15 -43.05 -11.51 5.58
N GLN A 16 -42.99 -12.24 4.47
CA GLN A 16 -41.84 -13.04 4.13
C GLN A 16 -40.94 -12.18 3.27
N GLY A 17 -39.77 -11.84 3.81
CA GLY A 17 -38.69 -11.23 3.06
C GLY A 17 -38.35 -12.11 1.87
N SER A 18 -38.90 -11.77 0.70
CA SER A 18 -38.41 -12.30 -0.54
C SER A 18 -36.99 -11.78 -0.69
N ALA A 19 -36.03 -12.72 -0.68
CA ALA A 19 -34.71 -12.55 -1.27
C ALA A 19 -34.81 -11.58 -2.44
N ARG A 20 -33.96 -10.54 -2.46
CA ARG A 20 -33.83 -9.65 -3.62
C ARG A 20 -33.58 -10.55 -4.82
N GLY A 21 -34.65 -10.87 -5.53
CA GLY A 21 -34.62 -11.56 -6.79
C GLY A 21 -33.74 -10.70 -7.67
N TYR A 22 -32.65 -11.29 -8.12
CA TYR A 22 -31.88 -10.76 -9.23
C TYR A 22 -32.88 -10.72 -10.40
N THR A 23 -33.57 -9.59 -10.57
CA THR A 23 -34.26 -9.33 -11.83
C THR A 23 -33.17 -9.42 -12.88
N PRO A 24 -33.30 -10.28 -13.91
CA PRO A 24 -32.40 -10.20 -15.04
C PRO A 24 -32.71 -8.87 -15.71
N VAL A 25 -32.04 -7.81 -15.26
CA VAL A 25 -31.87 -6.61 -16.08
C VAL A 25 -31.30 -7.13 -17.38
N GLU A 26 -31.91 -6.76 -18.52
CA GLU A 26 -31.40 -7.17 -19.81
C GLU A 26 -29.89 -6.86 -19.82
N PRO A 27 -28.98 -7.81 -20.12
CA PRO A 27 -27.54 -7.60 -19.92
C PRO A 27 -27.03 -6.29 -20.54
N TRP A 28 -27.69 -5.84 -21.61
CA TRP A 28 -27.49 -4.56 -22.28
C TRP A 28 -27.92 -3.34 -21.47
N GLU A 29 -29.02 -3.38 -20.74
CA GLU A 29 -29.45 -2.31 -19.84
C GLU A 29 -28.49 -2.16 -18.66
N ALA A 30 -28.02 -3.29 -18.11
CA ALA A 30 -27.01 -3.28 -17.05
C ALA A 30 -25.69 -2.68 -17.54
N LEU A 31 -25.26 -3.07 -18.74
CA LEU A 31 -24.06 -2.53 -19.38
C LEU A 31 -24.22 -1.04 -19.71
N LEU A 32 -25.34 -0.64 -20.30
CA LEU A 32 -25.64 0.75 -20.63
C LEU A 32 -25.63 1.63 -19.38
N LYS A 33 -26.18 1.14 -18.26
CA LYS A 33 -26.13 1.85 -16.98
C LYS A 33 -24.69 2.11 -16.51
N VAL A 34 -23.82 1.10 -16.57
CA VAL A 34 -22.40 1.24 -16.19
C VAL A 34 -21.68 2.21 -17.13
N VAL A 35 -21.92 2.14 -18.43
CA VAL A 35 -21.30 3.03 -19.42
C VAL A 35 -21.78 4.48 -19.24
N ASN A 36 -23.07 4.69 -18.98
CA ASN A 36 -23.62 6.02 -18.72
C ASN A 36 -23.04 6.63 -17.45
N GLN A 37 -22.93 5.86 -16.37
CA GLN A 37 -22.29 6.32 -15.13
C GLN A 37 -20.85 6.76 -15.39
N TYR A 38 -20.09 5.96 -16.16
CA TYR A 38 -18.72 6.31 -16.51
C TYR A 38 -18.62 7.60 -17.34
N ASP A 39 -19.50 7.79 -18.35
CA ASP A 39 -19.53 9.03 -19.15
C ASP A 39 -19.96 10.24 -18.32
N GLU A 40 -20.99 10.09 -17.47
CA GLU A 40 -21.46 11.14 -16.58
C GLU A 40 -20.35 11.60 -15.64
N ASP A 41 -19.65 10.66 -14.99
CA ASP A 41 -18.55 10.97 -14.08
C ASP A 41 -17.39 11.65 -14.81
N MET A 42 -17.00 11.15 -15.99
CA MET A 42 -15.95 11.75 -16.81
C MET A 42 -16.29 13.19 -17.23
N VAL A 43 -17.48 13.41 -17.78
CA VAL A 43 -17.92 14.73 -18.27
C VAL A 43 -18.12 15.70 -17.11
N LYS A 44 -18.63 15.22 -15.97
CA LYS A 44 -18.76 16.02 -14.76
C LYS A 44 -17.39 16.54 -14.30
N ASN A 45 -16.40 15.66 -14.19
CA ASN A 45 -15.04 16.05 -13.77
C ASN A 45 -14.44 17.11 -14.71
N TRP A 46 -14.49 16.90 -16.04
CA TRP A 46 -13.97 17.90 -16.98
C TRP A 46 -14.73 19.22 -16.92
N LYS A 47 -16.05 19.20 -16.73
CA LYS A 47 -16.84 20.42 -16.61
C LYS A 47 -16.48 21.19 -15.35
N GLU A 48 -16.31 20.52 -14.21
CA GLU A 48 -15.89 21.14 -12.94
C GLU A 48 -14.48 21.77 -13.05
N ASP A 49 -13.55 21.07 -13.71
CA ASP A 49 -12.20 21.59 -14.00
C ASP A 49 -12.26 22.84 -14.88
N LEU A 50 -13.03 22.80 -15.98
CA LEU A 50 -13.20 23.92 -16.90
C LEU A 50 -13.91 25.12 -16.23
N ASP A 51 -14.90 24.88 -15.37
CA ASP A 51 -15.60 25.93 -14.62
C ASP A 51 -14.63 26.65 -13.67
N THR A 52 -13.81 25.90 -12.94
CA THR A 52 -12.78 26.45 -12.06
C THR A 52 -11.76 27.28 -12.85
N LEU A 53 -11.31 26.75 -13.99
CA LEU A 53 -10.36 27.43 -14.86
C LEU A 53 -10.91 28.73 -15.44
N LEU A 54 -12.20 28.75 -15.80
CA LEU A 54 -12.88 29.94 -16.34
C LEU A 54 -12.95 31.07 -15.31
N VAL A 55 -13.26 30.74 -14.05
CA VAL A 55 -13.26 31.73 -12.95
C VAL A 55 -11.86 32.30 -12.75
N PHE A 56 -10.83 31.44 -12.70
CA PHE A 56 -9.46 31.89 -12.56
C PHE A 56 -9.03 32.76 -13.74
N ALA A 57 -9.34 32.36 -14.98
CA ALA A 57 -9.02 33.14 -16.18
C ALA A 57 -9.67 34.53 -16.16
N GLY A 58 -10.92 34.64 -15.71
CA GLY A 58 -11.61 35.93 -15.57
C GLY A 58 -10.95 36.84 -14.53
N LEU A 59 -10.66 36.32 -13.34
CA LEU A 59 -9.98 37.06 -12.27
C LEU A 59 -8.56 37.48 -12.69
N PHE A 60 -7.80 36.57 -13.27
CA PHE A 60 -6.47 36.84 -13.77
C PHE A 60 -6.48 37.89 -14.89
N SER A 61 -7.42 37.80 -15.83
CA SER A 61 -7.58 38.79 -16.90
C SER A 61 -7.87 40.18 -16.35
N ALA A 62 -8.68 40.30 -15.29
CA ALA A 62 -8.96 41.57 -14.64
C ALA A 62 -7.69 42.19 -14.02
N VAL A 63 -6.87 41.36 -13.34
CA VAL A 63 -5.58 41.79 -12.79
C VAL A 63 -4.66 42.27 -13.91
N VAL A 64 -4.43 41.46 -14.95
CA VAL A 64 -3.56 41.83 -16.08
C VAL A 64 -4.07 43.09 -16.78
N THR A 65 -5.39 43.24 -16.93
CA THR A 65 -5.99 44.43 -17.56
C THR A 65 -5.66 45.71 -16.79
N ALA A 66 -5.64 45.68 -15.45
CA ALA A 66 -5.24 46.86 -14.66
C ALA A 66 -3.79 47.28 -14.95
N PHE A 67 -2.88 46.32 -15.07
CA PHE A 67 -1.49 46.58 -15.46
C PHE A 67 -1.37 47.09 -16.90
N VAL A 68 -2.13 46.51 -17.83
CA VAL A 68 -2.16 46.92 -19.24
C VAL A 68 -2.68 48.33 -19.42
N ILE A 69 -3.74 48.72 -18.71
CA ILE A 69 -4.30 50.09 -18.80
C ILE A 69 -3.26 51.13 -18.41
N GLU A 70 -2.50 50.88 -17.34
CA GLU A 70 -1.42 51.76 -16.91
C GLU A 70 -0.23 51.73 -17.88
N SER A 71 0.28 50.55 -18.25
CA SER A 71 1.46 50.47 -19.12
C SER A 71 1.21 50.94 -20.54
N TYR A 72 -0.04 50.87 -21.02
CA TYR A 72 -0.39 51.32 -22.36
C TYR A 72 -0.13 52.82 -22.54
N GLN A 73 -0.30 53.60 -21.47
CA GLN A 73 -0.02 55.03 -21.49
C GLN A 73 1.47 55.33 -21.71
N TRP A 74 2.38 54.43 -21.32
CA TRP A 74 3.83 54.59 -21.55
C TRP A 74 4.24 54.48 -23.03
N LEU A 75 3.32 54.07 -23.91
CA LEU A 75 3.51 54.05 -25.36
C LEU A 75 3.05 55.36 -26.03
N SER A 76 2.50 56.30 -25.27
CA SER A 76 2.07 57.60 -25.75
C SER A 76 2.88 58.69 -25.06
N GLU A 77 2.99 59.84 -25.72
CA GLU A 77 3.65 61.00 -25.15
C GLU A 77 2.81 61.59 -24.00
N ASP A 78 3.42 61.79 -22.82
CA ASP A 78 2.73 62.36 -21.67
C ASP A 78 2.55 63.88 -21.87
N PRO A 79 1.32 64.40 -21.94
CA PRO A 79 1.08 65.82 -22.07
C PRO A 79 1.69 66.62 -20.90
N ALA A 80 1.82 66.04 -19.71
CA ALA A 80 2.49 66.68 -18.59
C ALA A 80 3.99 66.89 -18.89
N ASP A 81 4.68 65.89 -19.43
CA ASP A 81 6.09 66.01 -19.80
C ASP A 81 6.30 67.04 -20.91
N VAL A 82 5.43 67.05 -21.93
CA VAL A 82 5.44 68.08 -22.98
C VAL A 82 5.26 69.47 -22.39
N THR A 83 4.29 69.65 -21.46
CA THR A 83 4.11 70.94 -20.80
C THR A 83 5.32 71.35 -19.97
N VAL A 84 5.95 70.42 -19.24
CA VAL A 84 7.17 70.70 -18.45
C VAL A 84 8.33 71.12 -19.36
N VAL A 85 8.51 70.44 -20.50
CA VAL A 85 9.52 70.81 -21.51
C VAL A 85 9.25 72.21 -22.04
N LEU A 86 8.00 72.52 -22.43
CA LEU A 86 7.60 73.85 -22.89
C LEU A 86 7.78 74.93 -21.81
N LEU A 87 7.42 74.66 -20.56
CA LEU A 87 7.60 75.57 -19.42
C LEU A 87 9.09 75.84 -19.15
N LYS A 88 9.93 74.81 -19.22
CA LYS A 88 11.39 74.94 -19.09
C LYS A 88 11.96 75.79 -20.21
N GLN A 89 11.45 75.63 -21.43
CA GLN A 89 11.85 76.40 -22.60
C GLN A 89 11.42 77.87 -22.48
N ILE A 90 10.19 78.16 -22.05
CA ILE A 90 9.73 79.53 -21.76
C ILE A 90 10.59 80.17 -20.66
N SER A 91 10.93 79.43 -19.60
CA SER A 91 11.82 79.89 -18.55
C SER A 91 13.23 80.24 -19.07
N GLN A 92 13.74 79.45 -20.03
CA GLN A 92 15.03 79.71 -20.68
C GLN A 92 14.98 80.93 -21.60
N GLN A 93 13.91 81.11 -22.38
CA GLN A 93 13.70 82.32 -23.19
C GLN A 93 13.61 83.59 -22.33
N LEU A 94 12.94 83.52 -21.17
CA LEU A 94 12.86 84.64 -20.23
C LEU A 94 14.22 84.97 -19.59
N ARG A 95 15.15 84.01 -19.54
CA ARG A 95 16.50 84.18 -19.00
C ARG A 95 17.46 84.77 -20.03
N ASP A 96 17.39 84.35 -21.30
CA ASP A 96 18.22 84.86 -22.41
C ASP A 96 17.36 85.11 -23.67
N GLN A 97 17.19 86.39 -24.03
CA GLN A 97 16.35 86.82 -25.17
C GLN A 97 16.91 86.50 -26.56
N SER A 98 18.15 86.01 -26.66
CA SER A 98 18.82 85.69 -27.93
C SER A 98 18.65 84.24 -28.39
N VAL A 99 17.85 83.43 -27.69
CA VAL A 99 17.58 82.03 -28.07
C VAL A 99 16.51 82.01 -29.16
N ASP A 100 16.90 81.59 -30.37
CA ASP A 100 15.98 81.34 -31.48
C ASP A 100 15.19 80.04 -31.22
N VAL A 101 13.85 80.12 -31.27
CA VAL A 101 12.93 79.06 -30.82
C VAL A 101 12.13 78.47 -31.98
N THR A 102 12.69 78.52 -33.18
CA THR A 102 11.97 78.08 -34.37
C THR A 102 11.98 76.56 -34.60
N GLU A 103 12.75 75.77 -33.83
CA GLU A 103 12.89 74.30 -34.06
C GLU A 103 12.64 73.35 -32.87
N ALA A 104 12.28 73.84 -31.68
CA ALA A 104 12.16 72.95 -30.52
C ALA A 104 10.69 72.52 -30.28
N GLY A 105 10.20 71.54 -31.05
CA GLY A 105 8.87 70.97 -30.84
C GLY A 105 8.51 69.70 -31.61
N SER A 106 9.41 69.11 -32.39
CA SER A 106 9.08 67.97 -33.27
C SER A 106 10.16 66.90 -33.27
N GLY A 107 10.58 66.43 -32.10
CA GLY A 107 11.16 65.10 -32.04
C GLY A 107 10.00 64.11 -32.14
N ASP A 108 9.95 63.27 -33.17
CA ASP A 108 8.97 62.18 -33.23
C ASP A 108 9.07 61.36 -31.94
N PHE A 109 7.99 61.31 -31.17
CA PHE A 109 7.93 60.53 -29.94
C PHE A 109 8.28 59.07 -30.24
N ARG A 110 9.25 58.52 -29.49
CA ARG A 110 9.66 57.13 -29.57
C ARG A 110 9.56 56.50 -28.19
N PRO A 111 8.65 55.54 -27.98
CA PRO A 111 8.50 54.90 -26.69
C PRO A 111 9.77 54.11 -26.33
N GLU A 112 10.07 54.05 -25.04
CA GLU A 112 11.20 53.28 -24.53
C GLU A 112 11.05 51.80 -24.90
N THR A 113 12.13 51.16 -25.38
CA THR A 113 12.10 49.74 -25.77
C THR A 113 11.62 48.84 -24.62
N SER A 114 11.97 49.18 -23.38
CA SER A 114 11.52 48.45 -22.20
C SER A 114 10.00 48.51 -22.03
N SER A 115 9.39 49.69 -22.19
CA SER A 115 7.93 49.91 -22.15
C SER A 115 7.21 49.11 -23.24
N VAL A 116 7.77 49.07 -24.45
CA VAL A 116 7.22 48.26 -25.55
C VAL A 116 7.22 46.77 -25.19
N LEU A 117 8.35 46.24 -24.68
CA LEU A 117 8.47 44.83 -24.32
C LEU A 117 7.54 44.43 -23.16
N ILE A 118 7.40 45.26 -22.13
CA ILE A 118 6.48 45.01 -21.00
C ILE A 118 5.05 44.91 -21.50
N ASN A 119 4.63 45.88 -22.31
CA ASN A 119 3.29 45.87 -22.91
C ASN A 119 3.08 44.62 -23.76
N CYS A 120 4.04 44.24 -24.62
CA CYS A 120 3.94 43.01 -25.41
C CYS A 120 3.73 41.77 -24.53
N LEU A 121 4.49 41.62 -23.44
CA LEU A 121 4.36 40.49 -22.51
C LEU A 121 2.99 40.45 -21.84
N TRP A 122 2.49 41.60 -21.37
CA TRP A 122 1.19 41.68 -20.69
C TRP A 122 0.00 41.55 -21.64
N PHE A 123 0.06 42.13 -22.84
CA PHE A 123 -0.95 41.90 -23.88
C PHE A 123 -0.98 40.43 -24.29
N LEU A 124 0.18 39.79 -24.48
CA LEU A 124 0.25 38.37 -24.82
C LEU A 124 -0.32 37.50 -23.70
N SER A 125 -0.01 37.83 -22.44
CA SER A 125 -0.61 37.19 -21.27
C SER A 125 -2.13 37.29 -21.28
N LEU A 126 -2.67 38.51 -21.47
CA LEU A 126 -4.12 38.74 -21.52
C LEU A 126 -4.79 37.96 -22.66
N ILE A 127 -4.21 38.00 -23.87
CA ILE A 127 -4.74 37.29 -25.04
C ILE A 127 -4.76 35.78 -24.78
N LEU A 128 -3.69 35.20 -24.24
CA LEU A 128 -3.63 33.77 -23.95
C LEU A 128 -4.66 33.36 -22.88
N ALA A 129 -4.88 34.19 -21.86
CA ALA A 129 -5.91 33.94 -20.85
C ALA A 129 -7.33 33.96 -21.46
N LEU A 130 -7.62 34.91 -22.36
CA LEU A 130 -8.90 35.00 -23.06
C LEU A 130 -9.10 33.84 -24.05
N VAL A 131 -8.06 33.44 -24.79
CA VAL A 131 -8.11 32.28 -25.68
C VAL A 131 -8.36 30.99 -24.89
N SER A 132 -7.69 30.84 -23.74
CA SER A 132 -7.95 29.73 -22.81
C SER A 132 -9.41 29.72 -22.34
N SER A 133 -9.94 30.87 -21.94
CA SER A 133 -11.34 31.02 -21.51
C SER A 133 -12.33 30.65 -22.63
N LEU A 134 -12.09 31.12 -23.86
CA LEU A 134 -12.91 30.78 -25.02
C LEU A 134 -12.87 29.27 -25.32
N LEU A 135 -11.70 28.66 -25.28
CA LEU A 135 -11.55 27.22 -25.48
C LEU A 135 -12.31 26.43 -24.40
N ALA A 136 -12.22 26.85 -23.13
CA ALA A 136 -12.97 26.24 -22.03
C ALA A 136 -14.48 26.26 -22.27
N LEU A 137 -15.02 27.40 -22.73
CA LEU A 137 -16.43 27.54 -23.06
C LEU A 137 -16.84 26.63 -24.22
N LEU A 138 -16.05 26.56 -25.29
CA LEU A 138 -16.32 25.68 -26.43
C LEU A 138 -16.31 24.20 -26.00
N CYS A 139 -15.31 23.78 -25.22
CA CYS A 139 -15.24 22.42 -24.67
C CYS A 139 -16.49 22.08 -23.84
N LYS A 140 -16.99 23.01 -23.02
CA LYS A 140 -18.22 22.81 -22.24
C LYS A 140 -19.45 22.59 -23.14
N GLU A 141 -19.57 23.33 -24.23
CA GLU A 141 -20.68 23.16 -25.16
C GLU A 141 -20.61 21.80 -25.89
N TRP A 142 -19.41 21.38 -26.31
CA TRP A 142 -19.22 20.05 -26.92
C TRP A 142 -19.55 18.91 -25.94
N LEU A 143 -19.15 19.05 -24.68
CA LEU A 143 -19.44 18.08 -23.63
C LEU A 143 -20.93 17.99 -23.28
N ARG A 144 -21.62 19.14 -23.28
CA ARG A 144 -23.07 19.17 -23.11
C ARG A 144 -23.77 18.41 -24.24
N GLU A 145 -23.35 18.61 -25.48
CA GLU A 145 -23.93 17.91 -26.63
C GLU A 145 -23.60 16.42 -26.63
N HIS A 146 -22.39 16.03 -26.19
CA HIS A 146 -22.01 14.63 -26.03
C HIS A 146 -22.98 13.88 -25.10
N MET A 147 -23.35 14.51 -23.99
CA MET A 147 -24.26 13.98 -22.98
C MET A 147 -25.74 14.05 -23.35
N ARG A 148 -26.10 14.66 -24.48
CA ARG A 148 -27.51 14.82 -24.87
C ARG A 148 -28.14 13.47 -25.20
N ASP A 149 -29.08 13.04 -24.37
CA ASP A 149 -29.79 11.77 -24.54
C ASP A 149 -30.81 11.81 -25.68
N ILE A 150 -30.88 10.71 -26.41
CA ILE A 150 -31.90 10.45 -27.42
C ILE A 150 -32.71 9.26 -26.91
N HIS A 151 -33.92 9.53 -26.42
CA HIS A 151 -34.78 8.55 -25.76
C HIS A 151 -35.57 7.65 -26.73
N THR A 152 -35.21 7.63 -28.02
CA THR A 152 -36.04 7.05 -29.08
C THR A 152 -35.57 5.69 -29.60
N GLY A 153 -34.53 5.09 -29.01
CA GLY A 153 -33.91 3.83 -29.49
C GLY A 153 -33.88 2.72 -28.45
N THR A 154 -33.58 1.50 -28.91
CA THR A 154 -33.34 0.33 -28.04
C THR A 154 -32.06 0.50 -27.21
N SER A 155 -31.93 -0.19 -26.07
CA SER A 155 -30.75 -0.11 -25.19
C SER A 155 -29.43 -0.40 -25.91
N LEU A 156 -29.44 -1.31 -26.88
CA LEU A 156 -28.28 -1.64 -27.71
C LEU A 156 -27.91 -0.51 -28.70
N GLU A 157 -28.89 0.12 -29.34
CA GLU A 157 -28.66 1.24 -30.25
C GLU A 157 -28.13 2.47 -29.51
N THR A 158 -28.68 2.75 -28.32
CA THR A 158 -28.19 3.81 -27.43
C THR A 158 -26.74 3.55 -27.02
N LEU A 159 -26.40 2.30 -26.66
CA LEU A 159 -25.02 1.92 -26.33
C LEU A 159 -24.09 2.09 -27.54
N ALA A 160 -24.49 1.64 -28.73
CA ALA A 160 -23.71 1.79 -29.94
C ALA A 160 -23.46 3.27 -30.30
N LEU A 161 -24.49 4.12 -30.15
CA LEU A 161 -24.37 5.55 -30.36
C LEU A 161 -23.43 6.21 -29.35
N ARG A 162 -23.50 5.81 -28.07
CA ARG A 162 -22.58 6.28 -27.01
C ARG A 162 -21.13 5.94 -27.35
N GLN A 163 -20.88 4.70 -27.75
CA GLN A 163 -19.55 4.26 -28.18
C GLN A 163 -19.05 5.04 -29.40
N LEU A 164 -19.90 5.24 -30.42
CA LEU A 164 -19.56 6.04 -31.61
C LEU A 164 -19.17 7.48 -31.24
N ARG A 165 -19.94 8.13 -30.36
CA ARG A 165 -19.64 9.49 -29.90
C ARG A 165 -18.32 9.54 -29.12
N ARG A 166 -18.04 8.54 -28.29
CA ARG A 166 -16.77 8.45 -27.55
C ARG A 166 -15.57 8.26 -28.48
N ASP A 167 -15.66 7.32 -29.42
CA ASP A 167 -14.61 7.11 -30.42
C ASP A 167 -14.39 8.36 -31.27
N SER A 168 -15.46 9.11 -31.55
CA SER A 168 -15.38 10.40 -32.24
C SER A 168 -14.66 11.46 -31.39
N LEU A 169 -14.96 11.59 -30.09
CA LEU A 169 -14.25 12.52 -29.20
C LEU A 169 -12.75 12.27 -29.21
N ASP A 170 -12.35 11.00 -29.10
CA ASP A 170 -10.95 10.56 -29.16
C ASP A 170 -10.32 10.87 -30.51
N LYS A 171 -11.02 10.57 -31.61
CA LYS A 171 -10.52 10.80 -32.97
C LYS A 171 -10.28 12.28 -33.26
N TRP A 172 -11.17 13.14 -32.78
CA TRP A 172 -11.11 14.60 -32.94
C TRP A 172 -10.32 15.31 -31.85
N ARG A 173 -9.68 14.57 -30.94
CA ARG A 173 -8.74 15.10 -29.95
C ARG A 173 -9.34 16.10 -28.96
N VAL A 174 -10.64 15.96 -28.68
CA VAL A 174 -11.32 16.81 -27.68
C VAL A 174 -10.71 16.69 -26.29
N PRO A 175 -10.33 15.49 -25.79
CA PRO A 175 -9.66 15.38 -24.49
C PRO A 175 -8.33 16.14 -24.45
N GLU A 176 -7.53 16.14 -25.52
CA GLU A 176 -6.31 16.94 -25.56
C GLU A 176 -6.58 18.45 -25.58
N LEU A 177 -7.67 18.90 -26.24
CA LEU A 177 -8.07 20.30 -26.20
C LEU A 177 -8.46 20.74 -24.78
N VAL A 178 -9.25 19.93 -24.06
CA VAL A 178 -9.59 20.17 -22.64
C VAL A 178 -8.32 20.28 -21.81
N ALA A 179 -7.37 19.34 -21.99
CA ALA A 179 -6.09 19.31 -21.30
C ALA A 179 -5.14 20.47 -21.66
N THR A 180 -5.30 21.07 -22.85
CA THR A 180 -4.50 22.20 -23.33
C THR A 180 -4.94 23.53 -22.69
N THR A 181 -6.22 23.64 -22.32
CA THR A 181 -6.79 24.83 -21.67
C THR A 181 -5.96 25.33 -20.46
N PRO A 182 -5.69 24.50 -19.42
CA PRO A 182 -4.87 24.97 -18.30
C PRO A 182 -3.45 25.36 -18.71
N ILE A 183 -2.86 24.70 -19.73
CA ILE A 183 -1.50 25.00 -20.20
C ILE A 183 -1.42 26.41 -20.82
N LEU A 184 -2.44 26.84 -21.58
CA LEU A 184 -2.47 28.20 -22.13
C LEU A 184 -2.52 29.25 -21.01
N LEU A 185 -3.27 28.97 -19.95
CA LEU A 185 -3.42 29.87 -18.82
C LEU A 185 -2.17 29.93 -17.95
N GLU A 186 -1.47 28.81 -17.78
CA GLU A 186 -0.15 28.76 -17.16
C GLU A 186 0.88 29.56 -17.98
N LEU A 187 0.88 29.42 -19.31
CA LEU A 187 1.73 30.24 -20.18
C LEU A 187 1.40 31.74 -20.05
N ALA A 188 0.12 32.09 -19.99
CA ALA A 188 -0.32 33.46 -19.74
C ALA A 188 0.25 33.99 -18.42
N LEU A 189 0.20 33.20 -17.35
CA LEU A 189 0.78 33.54 -16.05
C LEU A 189 2.29 33.75 -16.12
N MET A 190 3.00 32.89 -16.86
CA MET A 190 4.45 33.00 -17.04
C MET A 190 4.85 34.28 -17.80
N PHE A 191 4.10 34.66 -18.84
CA PHE A 191 4.32 35.95 -19.53
C PHE A 191 4.05 37.15 -18.62
N PHE A 192 3.01 37.08 -17.80
CA PHE A 192 2.71 38.14 -16.83
C PHE A 192 3.84 38.31 -15.80
N PHE A 193 4.30 37.21 -15.20
CA PHE A 193 5.43 37.25 -14.27
C PHE A 193 6.72 37.72 -14.94
N ALA A 194 7.01 37.30 -16.18
CA ALA A 194 8.15 37.82 -16.93
C ALA A 194 8.08 39.35 -17.09
N GLY A 195 6.88 39.89 -17.39
CA GLY A 195 6.67 41.34 -17.45
C GLY A 195 6.85 42.03 -16.10
N ILE A 196 6.36 41.45 -15.00
CA ILE A 196 6.60 41.97 -13.63
C ILE A 196 8.09 42.01 -13.30
N LEU A 197 8.81 40.93 -13.57
CA LEU A 197 10.25 40.85 -13.29
C LEU A 197 11.02 41.87 -14.12
N TYR A 198 10.68 42.00 -15.40
CA TYR A 198 11.34 42.96 -16.28
C TYR A 198 11.02 44.42 -15.89
N LEU A 199 9.78 44.74 -15.54
CA LEU A 199 9.42 46.05 -14.99
C LEU A 199 10.16 46.35 -13.68
N SER A 200 10.21 45.37 -12.77
CA SER A 200 10.87 45.55 -11.47
C SER A 200 12.37 45.79 -11.65
N TRP A 201 12.99 45.10 -12.61
CA TRP A 201 14.39 45.29 -12.97
C TRP A 201 14.68 46.70 -13.48
N THR A 202 13.82 47.25 -14.34
CA THR A 202 14.02 48.59 -14.92
C THR A 202 13.74 49.73 -13.93
N ARG A 203 12.91 49.49 -12.91
CA ARG A 203 12.54 50.53 -11.93
C ARG A 203 13.35 50.51 -10.64
N HIS A 204 13.49 49.35 -9.98
CA HIS A 204 14.15 49.30 -8.68
C HIS A 204 14.67 47.90 -8.32
N PHE A 205 15.99 47.79 -8.12
CA PHE A 205 16.64 46.50 -7.88
C PHE A 205 16.13 45.75 -6.64
N ALA A 206 15.79 46.44 -5.55
CA ALA A 206 15.25 45.74 -4.37
C ALA A 206 13.87 45.12 -4.64
N LEU A 207 13.05 45.79 -5.45
CA LEU A 207 11.72 45.33 -5.83
C LEU A 207 11.84 44.12 -6.77
N PHE A 208 12.78 44.18 -7.70
CA PHE A 208 13.18 43.04 -8.53
C PHE A 208 13.59 41.82 -7.69
N LEU A 209 14.45 42.00 -6.68
CA LEU A 209 14.91 40.89 -5.86
C LEU A 209 13.76 40.18 -5.15
N VAL A 210 12.82 40.95 -4.57
CA VAL A 210 11.64 40.40 -3.90
C VAL A 210 10.76 39.63 -4.88
N CYS A 211 10.45 40.21 -6.05
CA CYS A 211 9.65 39.54 -7.07
C CYS A 211 10.33 38.30 -7.64
N MET A 212 11.65 38.34 -7.87
CA MET A 212 12.43 37.20 -8.36
C MET A 212 12.40 36.01 -7.42
N ILE A 213 12.53 36.24 -6.11
CA ILE A 213 12.48 35.15 -5.13
C ILE A 213 11.08 34.53 -5.11
N ALA A 214 10.03 35.35 -5.06
CA ALA A 214 8.65 34.88 -5.02
C ALA A 214 8.26 34.10 -6.29
N VAL A 215 8.52 34.67 -7.47
CA VAL A 215 8.25 34.02 -8.76
C VAL A 215 9.14 32.78 -8.91
N GLY A 216 10.42 32.86 -8.54
CA GLY A 216 11.37 31.75 -8.63
C GLY A 216 10.98 30.53 -7.81
N LEU A 217 10.47 30.72 -6.58
CA LEU A 217 9.93 29.63 -5.76
C LEU A 217 8.71 28.97 -6.43
N GLY A 218 7.77 29.77 -6.93
CA GLY A 218 6.58 29.26 -7.63
C GLY A 218 6.92 28.50 -8.91
N THR A 219 7.75 29.09 -9.78
CA THR A 219 8.23 28.46 -11.01
C THR A 219 9.07 27.21 -10.72
N GLY A 220 9.89 27.24 -9.67
CA GLY A 220 10.68 26.08 -9.25
C GLY A 220 9.81 24.89 -8.87
N LEU A 221 8.78 25.11 -8.03
CA LEU A 221 7.80 24.09 -7.69
C LEU A 221 7.10 23.55 -8.94
N TYR A 222 6.60 24.45 -9.80
CA TYR A 222 5.95 24.08 -11.06
C TYR A 222 6.83 23.19 -11.96
N VAL A 223 8.09 23.58 -12.18
CA VAL A 223 9.04 22.83 -13.01
C VAL A 223 9.34 21.46 -12.37
N THR A 224 9.58 21.42 -11.06
CA THR A 224 9.86 20.14 -10.38
C THR A 224 8.69 19.17 -10.51
N THR A 225 7.45 19.59 -10.24
CA THR A 225 6.28 18.72 -10.35
C THR A 225 5.97 18.30 -11.79
N THR A 226 6.33 19.13 -12.78
CA THR A 226 6.13 18.83 -14.21
C THR A 226 7.10 17.75 -14.72
N PHE A 227 8.37 17.80 -14.32
CA PHE A 227 9.38 16.86 -14.82
C PHE A 227 9.58 15.61 -13.94
N LEU A 228 9.22 15.66 -12.65
CA LEU A 228 9.47 14.55 -11.71
C LEU A 228 8.83 13.22 -12.14
N PRO A 229 7.56 13.15 -12.61
CA PRO A 229 6.98 11.90 -13.08
C PRO A 229 7.77 11.27 -14.24
N SER A 230 8.27 12.08 -15.17
CA SER A 230 9.06 11.62 -16.31
C SER A 230 10.39 11.04 -15.87
N LEU A 231 11.09 11.73 -14.97
CA LEU A 231 12.36 11.28 -14.41
C LEU A 231 12.20 9.97 -13.63
N VAL A 232 11.18 9.86 -12.78
CA VAL A 232 10.93 8.66 -11.98
C VAL A 232 10.58 7.47 -12.86
N ASN A 233 9.68 7.62 -13.84
CA ASN A 233 9.29 6.51 -14.71
C ASN A 233 10.49 5.95 -15.51
N ILE A 234 11.35 6.83 -16.03
CA ILE A 234 12.53 6.41 -16.80
C ILE A 234 13.60 5.84 -15.89
N TYR A 235 13.85 6.46 -14.73
CA TYR A 235 14.78 5.91 -13.74
C TYR A 235 14.38 4.50 -13.32
N MET A 236 13.09 4.28 -13.03
CA MET A 236 12.59 2.96 -12.63
C MET A 236 12.73 1.92 -13.75
N ASP A 237 12.42 2.26 -15.00
CA ASP A 237 12.64 1.37 -16.15
C ASP A 237 14.12 1.03 -16.33
N LEU A 238 15.01 2.03 -16.20
CA LEU A 238 16.45 1.82 -16.26
C LEU A 238 16.96 0.94 -15.12
N THR A 239 16.44 1.06 -13.90
CA THR A 239 16.89 0.22 -12.77
C THR A 239 16.38 -1.22 -12.83
N ASP A 240 15.35 -1.48 -13.64
CA ASP A 240 14.79 -2.82 -13.83
C ASP A 240 15.68 -3.64 -14.76
N LYS A 241 16.68 -4.33 -14.20
CA LYS A 241 17.50 -5.27 -14.96
C LYS A 241 16.67 -6.49 -15.36
N VAL A 242 16.91 -6.98 -16.58
CA VAL A 242 16.16 -8.08 -17.23
C VAL A 242 16.14 -9.39 -16.42
N ASP A 243 17.10 -9.61 -15.51
CA ASP A 243 17.43 -10.94 -14.98
C ASP A 243 17.30 -11.14 -13.46
N VAL A 244 16.61 -10.26 -12.70
CA VAL A 244 16.50 -10.45 -11.24
C VAL A 244 15.30 -11.34 -10.87
N SER A 245 15.62 -12.57 -10.46
CA SER A 245 14.68 -13.61 -9.98
C SER A 245 13.79 -13.15 -8.81
N ILE A 246 14.26 -12.24 -7.94
CA ILE A 246 13.47 -11.62 -6.86
C ILE A 246 12.91 -10.27 -7.29
N PRO A 247 11.63 -9.93 -7.00
CA PRO A 247 11.10 -8.61 -7.30
C PRO A 247 12.01 -7.50 -6.73
N GLY A 248 12.26 -6.48 -7.55
CA GLY A 248 12.83 -5.23 -7.05
C GLY A 248 11.96 -4.59 -5.96
N PRO A 249 12.43 -3.52 -5.30
CA PRO A 249 11.59 -2.78 -4.37
C PRO A 249 10.25 -2.39 -5.02
N LEU A 250 9.19 -2.32 -4.21
CA LEU A 250 7.86 -1.94 -4.68
C LEU A 250 7.95 -0.61 -5.44
N ARG A 251 7.40 -0.55 -6.65
CA ARG A 251 7.43 0.66 -7.47
C ARG A 251 6.34 1.60 -7.00
N LEU A 252 6.74 2.65 -6.29
CA LEU A 252 5.87 3.76 -5.96
C LEU A 252 5.78 4.69 -7.17
N ILE A 253 4.55 5.05 -7.52
CA ILE A 253 4.27 5.92 -8.66
C ILE A 253 4.30 7.36 -8.20
N CYS A 254 4.87 8.25 -9.02
CA CYS A 254 4.88 9.68 -8.75
C CYS A 254 3.43 10.24 -8.75
N PRO A 255 2.99 10.95 -7.70
CA PRO A 255 1.62 11.45 -7.61
C PRO A 255 1.36 12.71 -8.44
N TYR A 256 2.41 13.46 -8.82
CA TYR A 256 2.30 14.76 -9.51
C TYR A 256 1.96 14.60 -11.00
N LYS A 257 0.79 14.01 -11.31
CA LYS A 257 0.32 13.74 -12.67
C LYS A 257 -0.63 14.84 -13.11
N SER A 258 -0.16 15.70 -13.99
CA SER A 258 -0.95 16.77 -14.58
C SER A 258 -0.85 16.73 -16.12
N PRO A 259 -1.73 17.46 -16.85
CA PRO A 259 -1.64 17.60 -18.31
C PRO A 259 -0.27 18.08 -18.81
N GLN A 260 0.32 19.07 -18.14
CA GLN A 260 1.64 19.59 -18.47
C GLN A 260 2.75 18.57 -18.18
N ALA A 261 2.65 17.80 -17.08
CA ALA A 261 3.59 16.71 -16.81
C ALA A 261 3.50 15.60 -17.87
N TRP A 262 2.30 15.35 -18.39
CA TRP A 262 2.08 14.40 -19.48
C TRP A 262 2.74 14.85 -20.79
N ALA A 263 2.55 16.13 -21.16
CA ALA A 263 3.20 16.73 -22.31
C ALA A 263 4.73 16.67 -22.17
N ALA A 264 5.27 17.00 -20.99
CA ALA A 264 6.69 16.91 -20.69
C ALA A 264 7.23 15.49 -20.78
N TYR A 265 6.49 14.49 -20.29
CA TYR A 265 6.84 13.07 -20.40
C TYR A 265 6.98 12.61 -21.85
N HIS A 266 6.01 12.94 -22.70
CA HIS A 266 6.06 12.60 -24.12
C HIS A 266 7.19 13.33 -24.85
N PHE A 267 7.39 14.61 -24.57
CA PHE A 267 8.49 15.39 -25.12
C PHE A 267 9.85 14.78 -24.74
N PHE A 268 10.02 14.38 -23.49
CA PHE A 268 11.25 13.77 -23.01
C PHE A 268 11.48 12.37 -23.61
N CYS A 269 10.44 11.55 -23.72
CA CYS A 269 10.50 10.26 -24.44
C CYS A 269 10.85 10.44 -25.92
N MET A 270 10.28 11.45 -26.58
CA MET A 270 10.62 11.81 -27.97
C MET A 270 12.09 12.19 -28.09
N LEU A 271 12.59 13.06 -27.22
CA LEU A 271 13.99 13.50 -27.20
C LEU A 271 14.95 12.31 -27.01
N ILE A 272 14.65 11.43 -26.07
CA ILE A 272 15.44 10.22 -25.81
C ILE A 272 15.44 9.28 -27.02
N ARG A 273 14.31 9.14 -27.72
CA ARG A 273 14.19 8.28 -28.90
C ARG A 273 15.03 8.77 -30.08
N GLN A 274 15.31 10.08 -30.17
CA GLN A 274 16.18 10.65 -31.21
C GLN A 274 17.68 10.32 -30.99
N LEU A 275 18.06 9.70 -29.87
CA LEU A 275 19.44 9.38 -29.53
C LEU A 275 19.72 7.86 -29.68
N PRO A 276 20.00 7.35 -30.90
CA PRO A 276 20.15 5.92 -31.17
C PRO A 276 21.36 5.27 -30.46
N PHE A 277 22.39 6.07 -30.15
CA PHE A 277 23.55 5.60 -29.36
C PHE A 277 23.17 5.26 -27.91
N LEU A 278 22.17 5.96 -27.34
CA LEU A 278 21.71 5.74 -25.97
C LEU A 278 21.06 4.35 -25.85
N LYS A 279 20.19 4.01 -26.82
CA LYS A 279 19.54 2.70 -26.91
C LYS A 279 20.57 1.56 -26.97
N SER A 280 21.54 1.66 -27.89
CA SER A 280 22.52 0.58 -28.09
C SER A 280 23.46 0.41 -26.90
N SER A 281 23.85 1.51 -26.24
CA SER A 281 24.68 1.50 -25.02
C SER A 281 23.93 0.90 -23.83
N LEU A 282 22.66 1.28 -23.63
CA LEU A 282 21.84 0.80 -22.50
C LEU A 282 21.47 -0.68 -22.62
N LEU A 283 21.10 -1.14 -23.83
CA LEU A 283 20.85 -2.56 -24.10
C LEU A 283 22.12 -3.40 -23.87
N LYS A 284 23.29 -2.93 -24.30
CA LYS A 284 24.58 -3.61 -24.02
C LYS A 284 24.88 -3.72 -22.52
N ARG A 285 24.39 -2.79 -21.71
CA ARG A 285 24.54 -2.79 -20.24
C ARG A 285 23.43 -3.57 -19.51
N GLY A 286 22.50 -4.19 -20.22
CA GLY A 286 21.42 -5.00 -19.66
C GLY A 286 20.25 -4.20 -19.06
N TYR A 287 20.10 -2.94 -19.45
CA TYR A 287 19.00 -2.08 -19.00
C TYR A 287 17.78 -2.18 -19.92
N ASN A 288 16.58 -2.02 -19.32
CA ASN A 288 15.35 -1.93 -20.07
C ASN A 288 15.22 -0.57 -20.81
N TRP A 289 14.58 -0.61 -21.96
CA TRP A 289 14.33 0.55 -22.84
C TRP A 289 12.84 0.65 -23.22
N ARG A 290 11.95 0.04 -22.43
CA ARG A 290 10.55 -0.16 -22.81
C ARG A 290 9.77 1.15 -22.72
N VAL A 291 9.98 1.93 -21.67
CA VAL A 291 9.25 3.19 -21.43
C VAL A 291 9.54 4.22 -22.51
N ALA A 292 10.81 4.38 -22.89
CA ALA A 292 11.22 5.32 -23.94
C ALA A 292 10.84 4.84 -25.35
N ALA A 293 10.82 3.53 -25.62
CA ALA A 293 10.43 2.99 -26.92
C ALA A 293 8.91 3.08 -27.17
N SER A 294 8.11 2.80 -26.15
CA SER A 294 6.65 2.82 -26.20
C SER A 294 6.05 3.51 -24.98
N PRO A 295 5.96 4.86 -24.99
CA PRO A 295 5.31 5.59 -23.90
C PRO A 295 3.85 5.13 -23.73
N ALA A 296 3.31 5.28 -22.53
CA ALA A 296 1.89 5.02 -22.27
C ALA A 296 1.00 6.00 -23.05
N ARG A 297 -0.25 5.60 -23.31
CA ARG A 297 -1.23 6.49 -23.95
C ARG A 297 -1.81 7.49 -22.95
N ASP A 298 -1.95 7.06 -21.69
CA ASP A 298 -2.49 7.87 -20.59
C ASP A 298 -1.85 7.43 -19.26
N TRP A 299 -1.97 8.26 -18.21
CA TRP A 299 -1.47 7.96 -16.88
C TRP A 299 -2.00 6.62 -16.30
N PRO A 300 -3.31 6.29 -16.36
CA PRO A 300 -3.81 5.03 -15.82
C PRO A 300 -3.21 3.79 -16.49
N LEU A 301 -3.01 3.85 -17.82
CA LEU A 301 -2.35 2.77 -18.55
C LEU A 301 -0.87 2.63 -18.16
N SER A 302 -0.19 3.74 -17.86
CA SER A 302 1.15 3.71 -17.29
C SER A 302 1.18 2.98 -15.94
N ASP A 303 0.19 3.26 -15.09
CA ASP A 303 0.08 2.64 -13.76
C ASP A 303 -0.24 1.15 -13.86
N MET A 304 -1.14 0.77 -14.77
CA MET A 304 -1.46 -0.63 -15.04
C MET A 304 -0.24 -1.43 -15.53
N ARG A 305 0.69 -0.81 -16.28
CA ARG A 305 1.94 -1.49 -16.66
C ARG A 305 2.80 -1.81 -15.45
N VAL A 306 2.79 -0.97 -14.41
CA VAL A 306 3.52 -1.25 -13.16
C VAL A 306 2.92 -2.47 -12.49
N LEU A 307 1.58 -2.55 -12.39
CA LEU A 307 0.88 -3.73 -11.86
C LEU A 307 1.22 -4.98 -12.69
N ALA A 308 1.03 -4.92 -14.01
CA ALA A 308 1.28 -6.04 -14.91
C ALA A 308 2.75 -6.48 -14.96
N ALA A 309 3.71 -5.59 -14.72
CA ALA A 309 5.12 -5.95 -14.66
C ALA A 309 5.46 -6.79 -13.42
N PHE A 310 4.80 -6.53 -12.29
CA PHE A 310 4.94 -7.36 -11.09
C PHE A 310 4.24 -8.71 -11.24
N ASP A 311 3.07 -8.75 -11.89
CA ASP A 311 2.25 -9.97 -12.03
C ASP A 311 2.79 -10.97 -13.08
N LYS A 312 3.79 -10.59 -13.89
CA LYS A 312 4.39 -11.41 -14.97
C LYS A 312 5.28 -12.57 -14.50
N LYS A 313 5.41 -12.82 -13.19
CA LYS A 313 6.22 -13.94 -12.68
C LYS A 313 5.39 -15.24 -12.70
N PRO A 314 5.98 -16.37 -13.11
CA PRO A 314 5.25 -17.64 -13.16
C PRO A 314 4.74 -18.03 -11.76
N PRO A 315 3.56 -18.65 -11.66
CA PRO A 315 3.13 -19.29 -10.42
C PRO A 315 4.20 -20.30 -9.98
N PRO A 316 4.44 -20.46 -8.66
CA PRO A 316 3.61 -19.99 -7.55
C PRO A 316 4.07 -18.67 -6.91
N LEU A 317 4.99 -17.93 -7.58
CA LEU A 317 5.53 -16.65 -7.10
C LEU A 317 4.61 -15.45 -7.40
N ASN A 318 3.49 -15.65 -8.10
CA ASN A 318 2.52 -14.62 -8.44
C ASN A 318 1.64 -14.25 -7.23
N LEU A 319 2.28 -13.65 -6.23
CA LEU A 319 1.57 -12.88 -5.23
C LEU A 319 1.26 -11.53 -5.88
N ASN A 320 -0.02 -11.26 -6.20
CA ASN A 320 -0.46 -9.94 -6.65
C ASN A 320 -0.22 -8.90 -5.53
N MET A 321 1.04 -8.45 -5.36
CA MET A 321 1.54 -7.78 -4.16
C MET A 321 0.79 -6.48 -3.88
N TYR A 322 0.44 -5.73 -4.91
CA TYR A 322 -0.36 -4.51 -4.78
C TYR A 322 -1.80 -4.79 -4.35
N LYS A 323 -2.41 -5.91 -4.81
CA LYS A 323 -3.75 -6.32 -4.35
C LYS A 323 -3.71 -6.71 -2.88
N LEU A 324 -2.67 -7.45 -2.47
CA LEU A 324 -2.46 -7.80 -1.07
C LEU A 324 -2.29 -6.58 -0.18
N ARG A 325 -1.50 -5.60 -0.61
CA ARG A 325 -1.31 -4.35 0.14
C ARG A 325 -2.59 -3.52 0.20
N ALA A 326 -3.37 -3.49 -0.88
CA ALA A 326 -4.68 -2.85 -0.90
C ALA A 326 -5.65 -3.52 0.08
N LEU A 327 -5.61 -4.86 0.17
CA LEU A 327 -6.41 -5.62 1.13
C LEU A 327 -5.93 -5.44 2.57
N GLU A 328 -4.63 -5.40 2.84
CA GLU A 328 -4.08 -5.07 4.16
C GLU A 328 -4.55 -3.68 4.60
N TRP A 329 -4.46 -2.69 3.72
CA TRP A 329 -4.96 -1.35 4.01
C TRP A 329 -6.47 -1.35 4.27
N ALA A 330 -7.26 -2.01 3.41
CA ALA A 330 -8.71 -2.08 3.55
C ALA A 330 -9.14 -2.79 4.84
N ALA A 331 -8.52 -3.94 5.14
CA ALA A 331 -8.79 -4.72 6.34
C ALA A 331 -8.52 -3.90 7.60
N ARG A 332 -7.44 -3.11 7.64
CA ARG A 332 -7.14 -2.23 8.78
C ARG A 332 -8.05 -1.01 8.86
N MET A 333 -8.35 -0.40 7.72
CA MET A 333 -9.17 0.81 7.67
C MET A 333 -10.63 0.53 8.07
N PHE A 334 -11.16 -0.63 7.66
CA PHE A 334 -12.55 -1.00 7.83
C PHE A 334 -12.77 -2.11 8.87
N GLN A 335 -11.75 -2.46 9.66
CA GLN A 335 -11.81 -3.54 10.65
C GLN A 335 -12.96 -3.36 11.65
N ALA A 336 -13.23 -2.11 12.04
CA ALA A 336 -14.26 -1.77 13.01
C ALA A 336 -15.67 -1.61 12.41
N SER A 337 -15.83 -1.78 11.08
CA SER A 337 -17.11 -1.60 10.40
C SER A 337 -17.84 -2.95 10.24
N PRO A 338 -18.92 -3.22 11.01
CA PRO A 338 -19.60 -4.52 10.96
C PRO A 338 -20.22 -4.81 9.58
N SER A 339 -20.55 -3.77 8.81
CA SER A 339 -21.09 -3.90 7.46
C SER A 339 -20.07 -4.43 6.43
N MET A 340 -18.77 -4.29 6.71
CA MET A 340 -17.70 -4.71 5.80
C MET A 340 -17.22 -6.14 6.05
N VAL A 341 -17.49 -6.69 7.24
CA VAL A 341 -17.15 -8.06 7.64
C VAL A 341 -17.58 -9.12 6.60
N PRO A 342 -18.84 -9.19 6.13
CA PRO A 342 -19.24 -10.21 5.16
C PRO A 342 -18.49 -10.08 3.83
N HIS A 343 -18.20 -8.85 3.39
CA HIS A 343 -17.43 -8.61 2.17
C HIS A 343 -15.98 -9.09 2.31
N PHE A 344 -15.33 -8.84 3.45
CA PHE A 344 -13.99 -9.35 3.70
C PHE A 344 -13.96 -10.88 3.79
N GLN A 345 -14.97 -11.50 4.41
CA GLN A 345 -15.08 -12.95 4.48
C GLN A 345 -15.16 -13.58 3.09
N ASP A 346 -15.94 -13.01 2.16
CA ASP A 346 -16.06 -13.48 0.79
C ASP A 346 -14.78 -13.26 -0.04
N ILE A 347 -14.15 -12.08 0.11
CA ILE A 347 -12.93 -11.74 -0.64
C ILE A 347 -11.73 -12.58 -0.18
N MET A 348 -11.60 -12.83 1.13
CA MET A 348 -10.47 -13.55 1.70
C MET A 348 -10.61 -15.08 1.62
N GLN A 349 -11.68 -15.60 0.99
CA GLN A 349 -11.78 -17.02 0.73
C GLN A 349 -10.64 -17.48 -0.21
N PRO A 350 -10.05 -18.68 0.03
CA PRO A 350 -8.97 -19.20 -0.82
C PRO A 350 -9.34 -19.30 -2.31
N SER A 351 -10.63 -19.56 -2.60
CA SER A 351 -11.20 -19.63 -3.95
C SER A 351 -11.20 -18.29 -4.69
N SER A 352 -11.36 -17.19 -3.97
CA SER A 352 -11.44 -15.83 -4.52
C SER A 352 -10.05 -15.20 -4.69
N LEU A 353 -9.22 -15.33 -3.65
CA LEU A 353 -7.91 -14.66 -3.60
C LEU A 353 -6.79 -15.48 -4.27
N GLY A 354 -6.97 -16.80 -4.43
CA GLY A 354 -5.93 -17.71 -4.90
C GLY A 354 -4.72 -17.79 -3.96
N LEU A 355 -4.87 -17.30 -2.72
CA LEU A 355 -3.83 -17.21 -1.72
C LEU A 355 -4.12 -18.14 -0.55
N ARG A 356 -3.05 -18.66 0.05
CA ARG A 356 -3.15 -19.51 1.22
C ARG A 356 -3.61 -18.74 2.46
N PRO A 357 -4.40 -19.36 3.35
CA PRO A 357 -4.77 -18.77 4.62
C PRO A 357 -3.56 -18.35 5.47
N SER A 358 -2.46 -19.12 5.44
CA SER A 358 -1.24 -18.77 6.18
C SER A 358 -0.59 -17.47 5.70
N VAL A 359 -0.62 -17.23 4.39
CA VAL A 359 -0.14 -15.98 3.78
C VAL A 359 -1.08 -14.83 4.13
N VAL A 360 -2.40 -15.05 4.14
CA VAL A 360 -3.38 -14.04 4.54
C VAL A 360 -3.18 -13.64 6.00
N MET A 361 -3.11 -14.61 6.92
CA MET A 361 -2.94 -14.34 8.35
C MET A 361 -1.64 -13.63 8.67
N SER A 362 -0.54 -14.02 8.02
CA SER A 362 0.77 -13.37 8.20
C SER A 362 0.83 -11.99 7.52
N ALA A 363 0.50 -11.90 6.24
CA ALA A 363 0.72 -10.68 5.45
C ALA A 363 -0.32 -9.59 5.69
N ILE A 364 -1.60 -9.94 5.91
CA ILE A 364 -2.71 -8.97 6.07
C ILE A 364 -2.91 -8.67 7.57
N PHE A 365 -3.07 -9.71 8.38
CA PHE A 365 -3.39 -9.57 9.82
C PHE A 365 -2.16 -9.52 10.73
N ASN A 366 -0.94 -9.57 10.17
CA ASN A 366 0.31 -9.49 10.92
C ASN A 366 0.52 -10.62 11.96
N HIS A 367 -0.10 -11.78 11.77
CA HIS A 367 0.05 -12.97 12.63
C HIS A 367 1.28 -13.83 12.26
N TRP A 368 2.44 -13.20 12.08
CA TRP A 368 3.68 -13.89 11.67
C TRP A 368 4.18 -14.90 12.67
N THR A 369 4.14 -14.58 13.97
CA THR A 369 4.55 -15.51 15.03
C THR A 369 3.76 -16.82 14.93
N LEU A 370 2.45 -16.73 14.77
CA LEU A 370 1.61 -17.91 14.58
C LEU A 370 1.87 -18.62 13.25
N ALA A 371 2.06 -17.90 12.14
CA ALA A 371 2.34 -18.50 10.83
C ALA A 371 3.66 -19.30 10.79
N MET A 372 4.61 -18.99 11.67
CA MET A 372 5.84 -19.80 11.84
C MET A 372 5.56 -21.18 12.41
N TRP A 373 4.58 -21.28 13.30
CA TRP A 373 4.39 -22.44 14.15
C TRP A 373 3.21 -23.30 13.71
N ARG A 374 2.14 -22.70 13.18
CA ARG A 374 0.94 -23.42 12.76
C ARG A 374 0.58 -23.16 11.31
N ASP A 375 -0.12 -24.13 10.74
CA ASP A 375 -0.86 -23.91 9.50
C ASP A 375 -2.21 -23.27 9.81
N PHE A 376 -2.72 -22.48 8.86
CA PHE A 376 -4.01 -21.80 8.99
C PHE A 376 -5.02 -22.37 8.00
N THR A 377 -6.26 -22.43 8.43
CA THR A 377 -7.41 -22.84 7.64
C THR A 377 -8.24 -21.63 7.20
N ALA A 378 -9.14 -21.82 6.24
CA ALA A 378 -10.08 -20.77 5.84
C ALA A 378 -10.97 -20.31 7.01
N LEU A 379 -11.31 -21.21 7.93
CA LEU A 379 -12.09 -20.89 9.13
C LEU A 379 -11.32 -19.96 10.08
N ASP A 380 -10.01 -20.16 10.24
CA ASP A 380 -9.19 -19.27 11.07
C ASP A 380 -9.20 -17.83 10.53
N VAL A 381 -9.14 -17.66 9.21
CA VAL A 381 -9.24 -16.34 8.55
C VAL A 381 -10.62 -15.72 8.77
N GLN A 382 -11.70 -16.50 8.68
CA GLN A 382 -13.06 -16.02 8.91
C GLN A 382 -13.26 -15.56 10.35
N ASN A 383 -12.74 -16.33 11.32
CA ASN A 383 -12.82 -16.00 12.74
C ASN A 383 -12.05 -14.70 13.05
N GLU A 384 -10.86 -14.54 12.47
CA GLU A 384 -10.06 -13.31 12.59
C GLU A 384 -10.77 -12.07 12.01
N VAL A 385 -11.43 -12.22 10.85
CA VAL A 385 -12.23 -11.14 10.25
C VAL A 385 -13.48 -10.82 11.07
N GLN A 386 -14.07 -11.83 11.71
CA GLN A 386 -15.30 -11.67 12.50
C GLN A 386 -15.03 -11.00 13.85
N ASP A 387 -14.07 -11.51 14.61
CA ASP A 387 -13.65 -10.95 15.90
C ASP A 387 -12.18 -11.29 16.17
N MET A 388 -11.31 -10.32 15.87
CA MET A 388 -9.87 -10.41 16.12
C MET A 388 -9.55 -10.68 17.61
N ASN A 389 -10.28 -10.07 18.54
CA ASN A 389 -9.97 -10.22 19.97
C ASN A 389 -10.30 -11.63 20.44
N GLN A 390 -11.47 -12.14 20.05
CA GLN A 390 -11.88 -13.51 20.36
C GLN A 390 -10.94 -14.53 19.71
N PHE A 391 -10.56 -14.31 18.45
CA PHE A 391 -9.59 -15.16 17.76
C PHE A 391 -8.25 -15.20 18.52
N GLN A 392 -7.67 -14.04 18.83
CA GLN A 392 -6.40 -13.96 19.57
C GLN A 392 -6.48 -14.64 20.94
N GLU A 393 -7.60 -14.51 21.64
CA GLU A 393 -7.77 -15.16 22.94
C GLU A 393 -7.86 -16.68 22.79
N SER A 394 -8.59 -17.18 21.79
CA SER A 394 -8.63 -18.62 21.47
C SER A 394 -7.23 -19.19 21.17
N MET A 395 -6.38 -18.39 20.52
CA MET A 395 -5.00 -18.76 20.18
C MET A 395 -4.05 -18.79 21.38
N ARG A 396 -4.36 -18.06 22.46
CA ARG A 396 -3.55 -18.01 23.68
C ARG A 396 -3.85 -19.14 24.65
N GLN A 397 -4.95 -19.86 24.47
CA GLN A 397 -5.35 -20.92 25.39
C GLN A 397 -4.32 -22.06 25.44
N GLU A 398 -4.17 -22.64 26.63
CA GLU A 398 -3.29 -23.78 26.91
C GLU A 398 -1.81 -23.56 26.47
N LEU A 399 -1.28 -24.46 25.64
CA LEU A 399 0.07 -24.42 25.11
C LEU A 399 0.23 -23.45 23.92
N GLY A 400 -0.89 -22.91 23.39
CA GLY A 400 -0.90 -21.91 22.32
C GLY A 400 -0.16 -20.63 22.70
N TRP A 401 -0.15 -20.30 24.01
CA TRP A 401 0.59 -19.16 24.57
C TRP A 401 2.05 -19.10 24.11
N TYR A 402 2.79 -20.22 24.11
CA TYR A 402 4.20 -20.24 23.70
C TYR A 402 4.39 -19.89 22.22
N THR A 403 3.41 -20.20 21.37
CA THR A 403 3.48 -19.87 19.93
C THR A 403 3.13 -18.40 19.66
N VAL A 404 2.14 -17.85 20.37
CA VAL A 404 1.75 -16.43 20.27
C VAL A 404 2.87 -15.49 20.72
N PHE A 405 3.49 -15.78 21.87
CA PHE A 405 4.52 -14.95 22.49
C PHE A 405 5.96 -15.32 22.12
N SER A 406 6.12 -16.19 21.13
CA SER A 406 7.42 -16.46 20.51
C SER A 406 7.99 -15.20 19.85
N ARG A 407 9.31 -15.19 19.61
CA ARG A 407 9.99 -14.07 18.96
C ARG A 407 9.31 -13.70 17.63
N SER A 408 8.95 -12.44 17.49
CA SER A 408 8.45 -11.89 16.23
C SER A 408 9.61 -11.53 15.30
N PRO A 409 9.43 -11.67 13.98
CA PRO A 409 10.44 -11.22 13.02
C PRO A 409 10.69 -9.71 13.18
N ASN A 410 11.96 -9.30 13.09
CA ASN A 410 12.41 -7.90 13.17
C ASN A 410 12.11 -7.14 11.86
N ILE A 411 10.83 -7.01 11.56
CA ILE A 411 10.33 -6.35 10.35
C ILE A 411 9.42 -5.23 10.78
N SER A 412 9.57 -4.06 10.15
CA SER A 412 8.65 -2.94 10.35
C SER A 412 7.23 -3.38 10.00
N SER A 413 6.31 -3.27 10.96
CA SER A 413 4.88 -3.38 10.71
C SER A 413 4.40 -2.08 10.08
N PRO A 414 3.62 -2.09 8.97
CA PRO A 414 3.06 -3.25 8.26
C PRO A 414 4.09 -4.03 7.42
N VAL A 415 4.05 -5.37 7.46
CA VAL A 415 5.10 -6.21 6.84
C VAL A 415 5.18 -6.05 5.32
N LEU A 416 4.06 -5.86 4.63
CA LEU A 416 4.02 -5.65 3.18
C LEU A 416 4.60 -4.29 2.75
N HIS A 417 4.96 -3.42 3.69
CA HIS A 417 5.58 -2.12 3.40
C HIS A 417 7.12 -2.21 3.46
N SER A 418 7.67 -3.25 4.09
CA SER A 418 9.11 -3.49 4.15
C SER A 418 9.58 -4.38 3.01
N ARG A 419 10.74 -4.06 2.41
CA ARG A 419 11.38 -4.91 1.40
C ARG A 419 11.64 -6.33 1.94
N ILE A 420 12.10 -6.42 3.18
CA ILE A 420 12.39 -7.70 3.86
C ILE A 420 11.09 -8.50 4.04
N GLY A 421 10.01 -7.82 4.46
CA GLY A 421 8.69 -8.43 4.62
C GLY A 421 8.12 -8.98 3.32
N ILE A 422 8.17 -8.19 2.24
CA ILE A 422 7.75 -8.63 0.90
C ILE A 422 8.52 -9.88 0.46
N GLN A 423 9.86 -9.87 0.61
CA GLN A 423 10.70 -11.02 0.25
C GLN A 423 10.33 -12.25 1.09
N MET A 424 10.16 -12.09 2.40
CA MET A 424 9.76 -13.17 3.31
C MET A 424 8.42 -13.79 2.89
N THR A 425 7.39 -12.98 2.60
CA THR A 425 6.08 -13.46 2.14
C THR A 425 6.17 -14.26 0.84
N ILE A 426 7.03 -13.82 -0.09
CA ILE A 426 7.24 -14.53 -1.37
C ILE A 426 7.87 -15.90 -1.13
N PHE A 427 8.95 -15.97 -0.34
CA PHE A 427 9.60 -17.24 -0.02
C PHE A 427 8.66 -18.20 0.70
N TYR A 428 7.87 -17.69 1.65
CA TYR A 428 6.94 -18.53 2.41
C TYR A 428 5.82 -19.06 1.53
N ASN A 429 5.26 -18.22 0.67
CA ASN A 429 4.27 -18.68 -0.29
C ASN A 429 4.86 -19.73 -1.24
N TYR A 430 6.09 -19.52 -1.72
CA TYR A 430 6.80 -20.47 -2.58
C TYR A 430 7.04 -21.81 -1.87
N TRP A 431 7.56 -21.81 -0.64
CA TRP A 431 7.84 -23.04 0.09
C TRP A 431 6.57 -23.84 0.39
N HIS A 432 5.48 -23.16 0.72
CA HIS A 432 4.22 -23.86 0.87
C HIS A 432 3.72 -24.46 -0.46
N SER A 433 3.92 -23.81 -1.61
CA SER A 433 3.41 -24.33 -2.91
C SER A 433 4.16 -25.55 -3.37
N LEU A 434 5.44 -25.67 -3.02
CA LEU A 434 6.21 -26.88 -3.27
C LEU A 434 5.57 -28.12 -2.63
N LEU A 435 4.80 -27.94 -1.56
CA LEU A 435 4.09 -29.03 -0.87
C LEU A 435 2.80 -29.46 -1.56
N ASP A 436 2.21 -28.60 -2.40
CA ASP A 436 0.97 -28.93 -3.12
C ASP A 436 1.27 -29.63 -4.47
N ASP A 437 2.50 -29.51 -4.96
CA ASP A 437 2.89 -30.02 -6.27
C ASP A 437 3.15 -31.53 -6.25
N ALA A 438 2.65 -32.26 -7.25
CA ALA A 438 2.53 -33.72 -7.22
C ALA A 438 3.85 -34.49 -7.48
N SER A 439 5.00 -33.80 -7.51
CA SER A 439 6.30 -34.38 -7.88
C SER A 439 7.21 -34.63 -6.65
N PRO A 440 7.15 -35.83 -6.04
CA PRO A 440 7.85 -36.11 -4.78
C PRO A 440 9.39 -35.99 -4.85
N ASN A 441 10.00 -36.13 -6.04
CA ASN A 441 11.47 -36.18 -6.20
C ASN A 441 12.14 -34.81 -6.37
N THR A 442 11.37 -33.72 -6.46
CA THR A 442 11.88 -32.36 -6.67
C THR A 442 11.54 -31.43 -5.51
N THR A 443 10.43 -31.66 -4.79
CA THR A 443 9.96 -30.82 -3.68
C THR A 443 11.02 -30.49 -2.63
N VAL A 444 11.70 -31.50 -2.07
CA VAL A 444 12.68 -31.28 -0.98
C VAL A 444 13.96 -30.61 -1.50
N ARG A 445 14.41 -30.98 -2.70
CA ARG A 445 15.61 -30.41 -3.33
C ARG A 445 15.42 -28.94 -3.69
N GLU A 446 14.27 -28.59 -4.26
CA GLU A 446 13.91 -27.20 -4.57
C GLU A 446 13.76 -26.36 -3.30
N LEU A 447 13.15 -26.94 -2.25
CA LEU A 447 13.05 -26.28 -0.95
C LEU A 447 14.43 -25.99 -0.35
N GLN A 448 15.35 -26.95 -0.35
CA GLN A 448 16.71 -26.77 0.15
C GLN A 448 17.51 -25.72 -0.65
N SER A 449 17.38 -25.73 -1.98
CA SER A 449 17.98 -24.73 -2.84
C SER A 449 17.46 -23.33 -2.49
N SER A 450 16.15 -23.20 -2.31
CA SER A 450 15.49 -21.96 -1.90
C SER A 450 15.93 -21.48 -0.51
N ILE A 451 16.08 -22.39 0.46
CA ILE A 451 16.60 -22.08 1.81
C ILE A 451 18.05 -21.59 1.74
N SER A 452 18.88 -22.21 0.91
CA SER A 452 20.28 -21.82 0.71
C SER A 452 20.34 -20.41 0.13
N TYR A 453 19.55 -20.13 -0.90
CA TYR A 453 19.45 -18.81 -1.51
C TYR A 453 18.92 -17.74 -0.52
N PHE A 454 17.94 -18.09 0.31
CA PHE A 454 17.43 -17.23 1.39
C PHE A 454 18.53 -16.79 2.37
N ARG A 455 19.49 -17.69 2.66
CA ARG A 455 20.67 -17.38 3.49
C ARG A 455 21.70 -16.53 2.78
N GLU A 456 21.96 -16.79 1.51
CA GLU A 456 22.93 -16.03 0.71
C GLU A 456 22.56 -14.54 0.63
N ILE A 457 21.27 -14.23 0.53
CA ILE A 457 20.76 -12.86 0.53
C ILE A 457 20.81 -12.21 1.93
N GLY A 458 21.04 -13.00 2.98
CA GLY A 458 21.11 -12.54 4.37
C GLY A 458 19.75 -12.30 5.03
N LEU A 459 18.65 -12.80 4.45
CA LEU A 459 17.29 -12.63 4.99
C LEU A 459 17.14 -13.25 6.38
N ASN A 460 17.76 -14.41 6.62
CA ASN A 460 17.75 -15.08 7.92
C ASN A 460 18.30 -14.18 9.05
N LYS A 461 19.36 -13.42 8.79
CA LYS A 461 19.91 -12.46 9.76
C LYS A 461 19.05 -11.22 9.88
N ALA A 462 18.49 -10.73 8.76
CA ALA A 462 17.66 -9.53 8.73
C ALA A 462 16.34 -9.70 9.51
N ILE A 463 15.73 -10.88 9.44
CA ILE A 463 14.47 -11.20 10.11
C ILE A 463 14.70 -11.45 11.61
N GLY A 464 15.90 -11.83 12.04
CA GLY A 464 16.24 -11.98 13.46
C GLY A 464 15.61 -13.19 14.17
N LEU A 465 14.95 -14.08 13.43
CA LEU A 465 14.47 -15.38 13.94
C LEU A 465 15.61 -16.40 13.92
N ARG A 466 15.71 -17.24 14.96
CA ARG A 466 16.66 -18.37 14.95
C ARG A 466 16.02 -19.56 14.23
N PHE A 467 14.73 -19.79 14.44
CA PHE A 467 13.89 -20.69 13.62
C PHE A 467 13.23 -19.89 12.49
N PHE A 468 13.84 -19.86 11.30
CA PHE A 468 13.32 -19.10 10.16
C PHE A 468 12.54 -19.96 9.14
N ILE A 469 12.47 -21.28 9.34
CA ILE A 469 11.66 -22.18 8.49
C ILE A 469 10.36 -22.49 9.24
N PRO A 470 9.18 -22.24 8.66
CA PRO A 470 7.91 -22.58 9.27
C PRO A 470 7.80 -24.07 9.61
N PHE A 471 7.40 -24.38 10.84
CA PHE A 471 7.19 -25.76 11.27
C PHE A 471 6.08 -26.43 10.47
N SER A 472 5.05 -25.69 10.05
CA SER A 472 3.95 -26.20 9.22
C SER A 472 4.44 -26.87 7.92
N ILE A 473 5.56 -26.40 7.37
CA ILE A 473 6.19 -26.97 6.16
C ILE A 473 6.95 -28.25 6.54
N ILE A 474 7.77 -28.16 7.58
CA ILE A 474 8.61 -29.28 8.06
C ILE A 474 7.73 -30.46 8.50
N GLY A 475 6.69 -30.20 9.30
CA GLY A 475 5.75 -31.20 9.79
C GLY A 475 4.99 -31.90 8.66
N LYS A 476 4.57 -31.16 7.62
CA LYS A 476 3.94 -31.75 6.43
C LYS A 476 4.89 -32.68 5.67
N LEU A 477 6.16 -32.32 5.55
CA LEU A 477 7.18 -33.17 4.90
C LEU A 477 7.48 -34.44 5.72
N TRP A 478 7.59 -34.32 7.04
CA TRP A 478 7.85 -35.46 7.92
C TRP A 478 6.68 -36.45 8.01
N ALA A 479 5.45 -36.00 7.79
CA ALA A 479 4.27 -36.85 7.69
C ALA A 479 3.73 -37.01 6.26
N HIS A 480 4.56 -36.75 5.24
CA HIS A 480 4.15 -36.81 3.84
C HIS A 480 3.78 -38.23 3.41
N PRO A 481 2.80 -38.46 2.49
CA PRO A 481 2.42 -39.81 2.06
C PRO A 481 3.54 -40.60 1.35
N SER A 482 4.36 -39.94 0.52
CA SER A 482 5.51 -40.57 -0.15
C SER A 482 6.65 -40.86 0.83
N CYS A 483 7.18 -42.08 0.77
CA CYS A 483 8.32 -42.50 1.60
C CYS A 483 9.61 -41.79 1.21
N GLU A 484 9.80 -41.49 -0.07
CA GLU A 484 10.99 -40.80 -0.59
C GLU A 484 11.09 -39.39 -0.01
N VAL A 485 9.98 -38.63 -0.05
CA VAL A 485 9.89 -37.28 0.54
C VAL A 485 10.16 -37.32 2.04
N ARG A 486 9.61 -38.29 2.77
CA ARG A 486 9.87 -38.46 4.21
C ARG A 486 11.34 -38.74 4.51
N GLN A 487 12.03 -39.47 3.63
CA GLN A 487 13.43 -39.81 3.82
C GLN A 487 14.36 -38.64 3.46
N GLU A 488 14.10 -37.95 2.34
CA GLU A 488 14.86 -36.76 1.96
C GLU A 488 14.67 -35.61 2.96
N SER A 489 13.46 -35.43 3.51
CA SER A 489 13.16 -34.38 4.49
C SER A 489 13.84 -34.57 5.85
N LEU A 490 14.42 -35.73 6.15
CA LEU A 490 15.27 -35.92 7.33
C LEU A 490 16.53 -35.04 7.30
N SER A 491 16.96 -34.58 6.12
CA SER A 491 18.03 -33.58 5.99
C SER A 491 17.72 -32.27 6.73
N LEU A 492 16.45 -31.88 6.84
CA LEU A 492 16.00 -30.66 7.56
C LEU A 492 16.18 -30.77 9.09
N ILE A 493 16.44 -31.97 9.61
CA ILE A 493 16.78 -32.15 11.04
C ILE A 493 18.02 -31.34 11.39
N GLN A 494 19.01 -31.27 10.50
CA GLN A 494 20.23 -30.52 10.76
C GLN A 494 19.92 -29.02 10.93
N GLU A 495 19.05 -28.48 10.07
CA GLU A 495 18.58 -27.10 10.16
C GLU A 495 17.87 -26.80 11.49
N CYS A 496 17.06 -27.74 11.98
CA CYS A 496 16.40 -27.63 13.28
C CYS A 496 17.41 -27.70 14.44
N LYS A 497 18.41 -28.57 14.36
CA LYS A 497 19.48 -28.68 15.37
C LYS A 497 20.31 -27.40 15.45
N ASP A 498 20.66 -26.83 14.30
CA ASP A 498 21.44 -25.60 14.23
C ASP A 498 20.64 -24.41 14.78
N SER A 499 19.35 -24.34 14.45
CA SER A 499 18.42 -23.33 14.99
C SER A 499 18.26 -23.45 16.52
N TRP A 500 18.23 -24.68 17.04
CA TRP A 500 18.16 -24.94 18.48
C TRP A 500 19.46 -24.55 19.20
N ASN A 501 20.61 -24.95 18.64
CA ASN A 501 21.94 -24.66 19.20
C ASN A 501 22.31 -23.17 19.14
N ALA A 502 21.62 -22.38 18.30
CA ALA A 502 21.76 -20.93 18.29
C ALA A 502 21.35 -20.26 19.62
N TYR A 503 20.68 -21.00 20.52
CA TYR A 503 20.44 -20.60 21.90
C TYR A 503 21.56 -21.12 22.84
N PRO A 504 22.48 -20.25 23.30
CA PRO A 504 23.66 -20.69 24.04
C PRO A 504 23.40 -21.02 25.52
N GLY A 505 22.23 -20.64 26.05
CA GLY A 505 21.98 -20.61 27.49
C GLY A 505 20.55 -21.02 27.91
N PRO A 506 20.14 -20.64 29.14
CA PRO A 506 18.78 -20.86 29.63
C PRO A 506 17.74 -20.07 28.81
N GLU A 507 16.47 -20.20 29.17
CA GLU A 507 15.35 -19.53 28.51
C GLU A 507 15.57 -18.00 28.37
N GLU A 508 15.44 -17.49 27.14
CA GLU A 508 15.46 -16.06 26.81
C GLU A 508 14.02 -15.52 26.61
N ARG A 509 13.80 -14.20 26.65
CA ARG A 509 12.46 -13.64 26.35
C ARG A 509 12.07 -13.94 24.90
N GLY A 510 10.88 -14.52 24.72
CA GLY A 510 10.39 -14.95 23.41
C GLY A 510 11.12 -16.17 22.83
N ASP A 511 11.65 -17.04 23.69
CA ASP A 511 12.40 -18.24 23.29
C ASP A 511 11.61 -19.13 22.32
N GLU A 512 12.06 -19.20 21.08
CA GLU A 512 11.42 -19.99 20.02
C GLU A 512 11.50 -21.50 20.29
N ARG A 513 12.42 -21.96 21.16
CA ARG A 513 12.56 -23.40 21.49
C ARG A 513 11.29 -23.95 22.12
N LEU A 514 10.60 -23.17 22.94
CA LEU A 514 9.35 -23.59 23.60
C LEU A 514 8.19 -23.68 22.62
N ALA A 515 8.09 -22.70 21.70
CA ALA A 515 7.12 -22.76 20.61
C ALA A 515 7.38 -23.97 19.72
N PHE A 516 8.64 -24.23 19.34
CA PHE A 516 9.03 -25.41 18.58
C PHE A 516 8.66 -26.71 19.31
N LEU A 517 8.89 -26.79 20.62
CA LEU A 517 8.50 -27.96 21.43
C LEU A 517 6.99 -28.22 21.37
N VAL A 518 6.17 -27.18 21.56
CA VAL A 518 4.70 -27.32 21.51
C VAL A 518 4.26 -27.92 20.17
N VAL A 519 4.74 -27.36 19.06
CA VAL A 519 4.32 -27.84 17.75
C VAL A 519 4.90 -29.23 17.44
N LEU A 520 6.12 -29.51 17.90
CA LEU A 520 6.72 -30.84 17.76
C LEU A 520 5.93 -31.90 18.54
N VAL A 521 5.51 -31.62 19.77
CA VAL A 521 4.64 -32.51 20.55
C VAL A 521 3.34 -32.80 19.80
N ASN A 522 2.68 -31.74 19.32
CA ASN A 522 1.44 -31.88 18.57
C ASN A 522 1.63 -32.72 17.30
N HIS A 523 2.74 -32.53 16.59
CA HIS A 523 3.10 -33.31 15.41
C HIS A 523 3.38 -34.78 15.72
N LEU A 524 4.08 -35.08 16.82
CA LEU A 524 4.37 -36.45 17.23
C LEU A 524 3.10 -37.21 17.68
N LYS A 525 2.14 -36.50 18.26
CA LYS A 525 0.83 -37.04 18.63
C LYS A 525 -0.12 -37.20 17.44
N GLN A 526 0.08 -36.42 16.38
CA GLN A 526 -0.77 -36.48 15.19
C GLN A 526 -0.61 -37.80 14.45
N VAL A 527 -1.75 -38.44 14.22
CA VAL A 527 -1.89 -39.65 13.42
C VAL A 527 -2.63 -39.28 12.15
N ASN A 528 -1.92 -39.14 11.04
CA ASN A 528 -2.53 -38.70 9.78
C ASN A 528 -3.13 -39.88 9.04
N GLN A 529 -4.42 -39.82 8.71
CA GLN A 529 -5.08 -40.81 7.87
C GLN A 529 -5.31 -40.24 6.47
N VAL A 530 -4.70 -40.86 5.45
CA VAL A 530 -4.97 -40.55 4.05
C VAL A 530 -5.31 -41.84 3.31
N ASN A 531 -6.49 -41.90 2.68
CA ASN A 531 -6.99 -43.08 1.95
C ASN A 531 -7.02 -44.38 2.79
N GLY A 532 -7.42 -44.29 4.06
CA GLY A 532 -7.51 -45.45 4.97
C GLY A 532 -6.16 -45.98 5.46
N LYS A 533 -5.04 -45.36 5.09
CA LYS A 533 -3.70 -45.68 5.63
C LYS A 533 -3.30 -44.66 6.68
N THR A 534 -2.81 -45.17 7.80
CA THR A 534 -2.26 -44.37 8.90
C THR A 534 -0.79 -44.07 8.61
N TYR A 535 -0.44 -42.79 8.53
CA TYR A 535 0.92 -42.30 8.40
C TYR A 535 1.33 -41.64 9.72
N CYS A 536 2.34 -42.22 10.36
CA CYS A 536 3.01 -41.61 11.50
C CYS A 536 4.19 -40.76 11.02
N SER A 537 4.56 -39.74 11.80
CA SER A 537 5.75 -38.93 11.55
C SER A 537 6.99 -39.81 11.30
N CYS A 538 7.79 -39.47 10.28
CA CYS A 538 9.05 -40.15 10.00
C CYS A 538 10.05 -40.05 11.16
N LEU A 539 9.83 -39.13 12.10
CA LEU A 539 10.67 -38.95 13.27
C LEU A 539 10.60 -40.15 14.24
N LEU A 540 9.44 -40.79 14.39
CA LEU A 540 9.27 -41.94 15.28
C LEU A 540 9.76 -43.24 14.63
N THR A 541 9.60 -43.34 13.30
CA THR A 541 9.91 -44.56 12.54
C THR A 541 11.38 -44.66 12.14
N SER A 542 12.02 -43.55 11.78
CA SER A 542 13.41 -43.54 11.31
C SER A 542 14.44 -43.50 12.46
N PRO A 543 15.62 -44.13 12.31
CA PRO A 543 16.70 -44.01 13.28
C PRO A 543 17.18 -42.57 13.48
N ALA A 544 17.30 -41.80 12.40
CA ALA A 544 17.74 -40.40 12.46
C ALA A 544 16.74 -39.51 13.22
N GLY A 545 15.45 -39.75 13.02
CA GLY A 545 14.37 -39.10 13.76
C GLY A 545 14.41 -39.37 15.26
N ARG A 546 14.55 -40.64 15.66
CA ARG A 546 14.68 -41.00 17.09
C ARG A 546 15.91 -40.37 17.74
N HIS A 547 17.04 -40.28 17.02
CA HIS A 547 18.22 -39.55 17.50
C HIS A 547 17.97 -38.05 17.64
N PHE A 548 17.19 -37.45 16.74
CA PHE A 548 16.80 -36.04 16.88
C PHE A 548 15.94 -35.81 18.12
N ILE A 549 14.97 -36.67 18.40
CA ILE A 549 14.13 -36.55 19.60
C ILE A 549 14.96 -36.71 20.87
N ARG A 550 15.91 -37.66 20.90
CA ARG A 550 16.87 -37.79 22.02
C ARG A 550 17.71 -36.52 22.19
N PHE A 551 18.23 -35.97 21.10
CA PHE A 551 18.97 -34.71 21.13
C PHE A 551 18.14 -33.58 21.74
N ILE A 552 16.89 -33.39 21.31
CA ILE A 552 16.01 -32.36 21.88
C ILE A 552 15.78 -32.62 23.37
N HIS A 553 15.50 -33.87 23.75
CA HIS A 553 15.27 -34.26 25.14
C HIS A 553 16.48 -33.95 26.04
N GLU A 554 17.70 -34.31 25.62
CA GLU A 554 18.93 -33.99 26.34
C GLU A 554 19.13 -32.48 26.49
N ARG A 555 18.82 -31.71 25.44
CA ARG A 555 18.93 -30.25 25.47
C ARG A 555 17.89 -29.58 26.37
N ILE A 556 16.67 -30.13 26.47
CA ILE A 556 15.67 -29.67 27.46
C ILE A 556 16.25 -29.76 28.87
N ILE A 557 16.89 -30.89 29.20
CA ILE A 557 17.52 -31.13 30.50
C ILE A 557 18.70 -30.19 30.70
N GLN A 558 19.61 -30.12 29.72
CA GLN A 558 20.82 -29.30 29.80
C GLN A 558 20.52 -27.81 30.02
N HIS A 559 19.54 -27.26 29.30
CA HIS A 559 19.16 -25.85 29.40
C HIS A 559 18.11 -25.58 30.49
N GLN A 560 17.69 -26.62 31.23
CA GLN A 560 16.68 -26.55 32.28
C GLN A 560 15.36 -25.92 31.81
N LEU A 561 14.94 -26.20 30.58
CA LEU A 561 13.73 -25.61 29.98
C LEU A 561 12.43 -26.06 30.66
N PHE A 562 12.49 -27.02 31.58
CA PHE A 562 11.37 -27.46 32.41
C PHE A 562 11.15 -26.56 33.64
N LYS A 563 12.08 -25.64 33.97
CA LYS A 563 11.92 -24.67 35.06
C LYS A 563 11.60 -23.29 34.52
N LEU A 564 10.65 -22.58 35.13
CA LEU A 564 10.46 -21.16 34.85
C LEU A 564 11.66 -20.36 35.37
N ARG A 565 12.29 -19.57 34.49
CA ARG A 565 13.38 -18.65 34.87
C ARG A 565 13.06 -17.18 34.62
N ILE A 566 12.13 -16.90 33.72
CA ILE A 566 11.65 -15.54 33.48
C ILE A 566 10.52 -15.28 34.48
N LEU A 567 10.58 -14.15 35.19
CA LEU A 567 9.47 -13.64 36.01
C LEU A 567 8.34 -13.23 35.07
N ASP A 568 7.55 -14.22 34.65
CA ASP A 568 6.28 -13.97 33.98
C ASP A 568 5.29 -13.52 35.05
N TYR A 569 4.63 -12.37 34.84
CA TYR A 569 3.60 -11.87 35.76
C TYR A 569 2.33 -12.75 35.75
N ASP A 570 2.27 -13.74 34.86
CA ASP A 570 1.16 -14.65 34.69
C ASP A 570 1.16 -15.76 35.76
N PRO A 571 0.16 -15.80 36.66
CA PRO A 571 0.06 -16.80 37.72
C PRO A 571 -0.05 -18.24 37.20
N ASN A 572 -0.42 -18.44 35.93
CA ASN A 572 -0.58 -19.76 35.32
C ASN A 572 0.66 -20.27 34.58
N ALA A 573 1.76 -19.51 34.55
CA ALA A 573 2.94 -19.83 33.74
C ALA A 573 3.59 -21.18 34.12
N GLN A 574 3.68 -21.49 35.42
CA GLN A 574 4.22 -22.77 35.90
C GLN A 574 3.33 -23.95 35.51
N GLY A 575 2.01 -23.81 35.66
CA GLY A 575 1.05 -24.85 35.26
C GLY A 575 1.13 -25.18 33.76
N ARG A 576 1.27 -24.16 32.90
CA ARG A 576 1.51 -24.37 31.45
C ARG A 576 2.82 -25.09 31.17
N ARG A 577 3.88 -24.79 31.93
CA ARG A 577 5.19 -25.43 31.77
C ARG A 577 5.14 -26.90 32.15
N ASP A 578 4.51 -27.22 33.27
CA ASP A 578 4.33 -28.59 33.74
C ASP A 578 3.48 -29.40 32.75
N MET A 579 2.41 -28.79 32.22
CA MET A 579 1.59 -29.37 31.15
C MET A 579 2.44 -29.68 29.91
N LEU A 580 3.26 -28.74 29.42
CA LEU A 580 4.13 -28.96 28.25
C LEU A 580 5.09 -30.14 28.44
N MET A 581 5.73 -30.23 29.62
CA MET A 581 6.67 -31.30 29.91
C MET A 581 5.97 -32.66 30.01
N LYS A 582 4.79 -32.70 30.64
CA LYS A 582 3.96 -33.92 30.70
C LYS A 582 3.57 -34.39 29.29
N GLU A 583 3.13 -33.45 28.44
CA GLU A 583 2.75 -33.71 27.06
C GLU A 583 3.94 -34.19 26.20
N TRP A 584 5.13 -33.65 26.41
CA TRP A 584 6.39 -34.10 25.79
C TRP A 584 6.78 -35.52 26.21
N ILE A 585 6.72 -35.83 27.51
CA ILE A 585 7.00 -37.17 28.02
C ILE A 585 6.02 -38.15 27.37
N MET A 586 4.72 -37.85 27.36
CA MET A 586 3.70 -38.70 26.72
C MET A 586 3.95 -38.93 25.23
N ALA A 587 4.30 -37.89 24.47
CA ALA A 587 4.59 -38.01 23.04
C ALA A 587 5.86 -38.81 22.72
N THR A 588 6.78 -38.95 23.68
CA THR A 588 8.10 -39.59 23.49
C THR A 588 8.23 -40.96 24.18
N GLN A 589 7.16 -41.47 24.78
CA GLN A 589 7.16 -42.75 25.55
C GLN A 589 7.60 -43.97 24.73
N SER A 590 7.43 -43.94 23.41
CA SER A 590 7.81 -45.03 22.50
C SER A 590 9.31 -45.08 22.19
N ILE A 591 10.12 -44.16 22.73
CA ILE A 591 11.56 -44.06 22.46
C ILE A 591 12.34 -44.54 23.69
N ASP A 592 13.02 -45.67 23.53
CA ASP A 592 13.83 -46.26 24.61
C ASP A 592 15.04 -45.39 24.99
N GLY A 593 15.34 -45.35 26.30
CA GLY A 593 16.58 -44.80 26.86
C GLY A 593 16.60 -43.30 27.13
N LEU A 594 15.44 -42.64 27.25
CA LEU A 594 15.36 -41.22 27.64
C LEU A 594 15.57 -41.05 29.15
N ALA A 595 16.39 -40.08 29.54
CA ALA A 595 16.63 -39.76 30.96
C ALA A 595 15.37 -39.14 31.61
N PRO A 596 15.11 -39.35 32.91
CA PRO A 596 13.96 -38.75 33.56
C PRO A 596 14.13 -37.23 33.72
N ILE A 597 13.10 -36.46 33.33
CA ILE A 597 13.01 -35.02 33.62
C ILE A 597 12.56 -34.90 35.09
N SER A 598 13.52 -34.70 36.00
CA SER A 598 13.27 -34.71 37.44
C SER A 598 12.50 -33.45 37.90
N GLY A 599 11.18 -33.61 38.02
CA GLY A 599 10.21 -32.73 38.68
C GLY A 599 8.84 -33.40 38.93
N HIS A 600 8.73 -34.72 38.74
CA HIS A 600 7.47 -35.47 38.79
C HIS A 600 7.52 -36.63 39.81
N GLN A 601 7.74 -36.29 41.07
CA GLN A 601 7.36 -37.14 42.21
C GLN A 601 6.86 -36.23 43.34
N HIS A 602 5.60 -35.79 43.26
CA HIS A 602 4.85 -35.51 44.48
C HIS A 602 3.88 -36.67 44.72
N GLU A 603 4.31 -37.49 45.67
CA GLU A 603 3.57 -38.52 46.35
C GLU A 603 2.23 -37.96 46.84
N VAL A 604 1.12 -38.51 46.35
CA VAL A 604 -0.22 -38.21 46.86
C VAL A 604 -0.34 -38.88 48.23
N ALA A 605 0.05 -38.17 49.28
CA ALA A 605 -0.28 -38.55 50.65
C ALA A 605 -1.73 -38.15 50.94
N HIS A 606 -2.61 -39.15 51.06
CA HIS A 606 -3.93 -39.00 51.66
C HIS A 606 -3.79 -38.61 53.14
N PRO A 607 -4.40 -37.53 53.64
CA PRO A 607 -4.60 -37.34 55.07
C PRO A 607 -5.91 -38.03 55.49
N VAL A 608 -5.77 -39.01 56.37
CA VAL A 608 -6.86 -39.60 57.14
C VAL A 608 -7.38 -38.56 58.14
N LEU A 609 -8.70 -38.59 58.31
CA LEU A 609 -9.55 -37.88 59.27
C LEU A 609 -8.92 -37.63 60.65
N ASP A 610 -9.17 -36.43 61.19
CA ASP A 610 -9.53 -36.33 62.60
C ASP A 610 -10.74 -35.40 62.80
N ARG A 611 -11.68 -35.87 63.63
CA ARG A 611 -13.02 -35.33 63.82
C ARG A 611 -13.14 -34.91 65.29
N GLY A 612 -13.42 -33.64 65.58
CA GLY A 612 -13.73 -33.22 66.95
C GLY A 612 -14.14 -31.76 67.15
N ALA A 613 -15.46 -31.55 67.27
CA ALA A 613 -16.19 -30.52 68.03
C ALA A 613 -16.18 -29.03 67.55
N GLY A 614 -17.37 -28.54 67.14
CA GLY A 614 -17.71 -27.11 66.90
C GLY A 614 -18.32 -26.42 68.13
N PRO A 615 -19.31 -25.51 68.02
CA PRO A 615 -19.67 -24.56 66.95
C PRO A 615 -19.87 -23.11 67.48
N GLY A 616 -20.01 -22.10 66.58
CA GLY A 616 -20.73 -20.86 66.93
C GLY A 616 -20.32 -19.54 66.24
N GLN A 617 -21.30 -18.93 65.56
CA GLN A 617 -21.53 -17.49 65.27
C GLN A 617 -20.59 -16.76 64.28
N GLU A 618 -21.06 -16.41 63.08
CA GLU A 618 -21.96 -15.29 62.67
C GLU A 618 -21.22 -13.98 62.34
N ASN A 619 -21.36 -13.62 61.06
CA ASN A 619 -21.52 -12.28 60.48
C ASN A 619 -20.34 -11.29 60.31
N SER A 620 -20.09 -11.06 59.02
CA SER A 620 -20.13 -9.77 58.32
C SER A 620 -19.06 -8.68 58.55
N ASP A 621 -18.41 -8.40 57.43
CA ASP A 621 -18.26 -7.08 56.81
C ASP A 621 -17.05 -6.18 57.13
N SER A 622 -16.42 -5.82 56.01
CA SER A 622 -15.81 -4.52 55.70
C SER A 622 -14.38 -4.23 56.19
N VAL A 623 -13.43 -4.38 55.27
CA VAL A 623 -12.16 -3.64 55.29
C VAL A 623 -12.12 -2.74 54.05
N GLU A 624 -12.47 -1.46 54.24
CA GLU A 624 -12.13 -0.38 53.32
C GLU A 624 -10.61 -0.12 53.39
N LEU A 625 -9.95 -0.06 52.23
CA LEU A 625 -8.53 0.27 52.11
C LEU A 625 -8.38 1.56 51.31
N HIS A 626 -7.89 2.59 52.00
CA HIS A 626 -7.64 3.93 51.49
C HIS A 626 -6.69 3.97 50.29
N GLN A 627 -7.12 4.70 49.26
CA GLN A 627 -6.27 5.26 48.19
C GLN A 627 -5.19 6.18 48.74
N ARG A 628 -3.94 5.99 48.30
CA ARG A 628 -2.88 7.01 48.31
C ARG A 628 -2.16 7.00 46.97
N SER A 629 -2.39 8.05 46.19
CA SER A 629 -1.61 8.39 44.99
C SER A 629 -0.29 9.10 45.38
N PRO A 630 0.74 9.07 44.51
CA PRO A 630 2.11 9.47 44.85
C PRO A 630 2.41 10.93 44.49
N GLN A 631 3.23 11.59 45.32
CA GLN A 631 3.82 12.91 45.05
C GLN A 631 5.28 12.79 44.60
N ASN A 632 5.55 13.42 43.45
CA ASN A 632 6.72 14.20 43.04
C ASN A 632 8.03 14.11 43.86
N ALA A 633 9.13 13.85 43.15
CA ALA A 633 10.41 14.51 43.42
C ALA A 633 11.23 14.63 42.11
N ALA A 634 11.37 15.87 41.63
CA ALA A 634 12.34 16.30 40.64
C ALA A 634 13.28 17.31 41.32
N GLN A 635 14.59 17.14 41.16
CA GLN A 635 15.64 18.17 41.34
C GLN A 635 16.79 17.82 40.36
N ASN A 636 17.10 18.60 39.31
CA ASN A 636 17.86 19.88 39.23
C ASN A 636 19.39 19.68 39.47
N VAL A 637 20.41 20.21 38.75
CA VAL A 637 20.66 21.26 37.72
C VAL A 637 22.11 21.05 37.14
N PRO A 638 22.92 22.05 36.66
CA PRO A 638 22.97 22.91 35.43
C PRO A 638 24.22 22.57 34.55
N VAL A 639 24.64 23.22 33.46
CA VAL A 639 24.50 24.54 32.79
C VAL A 639 24.45 24.30 31.28
#